data_AF-A0A9D9DFM0-F1
#
_entry.id   AF-A0A9D9DFM0-F1
#
_cell.length_a   1.000
_cell.length_b   1.000
_cell.length_c   1.000
_cell.angle_alpha   90.00
_cell.angle_beta   90.00
_cell.angle_gamma   90.00
#
_symmetry.space_group_name_H-M   'P 1'
#
loop_
_entity.id
_entity.type
_entity.pdbx_description
1 polymer ?
#
loop_
_entity_poly.entity_id
_entity_poly.type
_entity_poly.pdbx_seq_one_letter_code
_entity_poly.pdbx_strand_id
1 'polypeptide(L)'
;MEEKDTQPLLNEGDIQKMQRKDDFLPAYIWVPAAIWRVIKGAVLWVVGFIIDIFISLGKAGIAVYNLVVKGAVALYNGVKSLCHKFRYNDWSGRLSYLLFGVSYFRHGRYVNGALMLLFEVGYIVLFALFGAGSIYSLHNLGDNKTGSAGGFNPETGQFESAKTADNSVLIIVYGVLWIMSLFVFLYIWKKSIDTGYANYRIAKFDDFERRAKMAEPYSNIIDRDIGEHELYAHSKKELKERYADVYEAAYGCINADPEANPGWKMDKAYISYILDNTINYRKKYHKTLTAKNAKARQIEEKIEALKSDSERTARYEQLQSARQLAYDAYAEAKGKVEQASLILESDTPEERSARIKEAKKGLSGLSLKKIMAENKAVGYKQSWDNKVDKLEEKLRVVNTQIDDLRKNNLSFSVLDSVENKTKYGRFNTYYENLTSIDREITFYQLYDELVSDFEKGFNSYTEINAENAKGREKLTESRNEKMEAINKQYDSIEARRQSIIDEGQKEKENLAKAIAAAKEDASLTEAERYEAIKEAKARCAYNLKTVKGKVLALPTKKEVKAAKKEEVVNVNRAYKRDFRGLKVDYTPEEYGTHCAASTLIVDHGFDFAYAYKMVREHILKKRMEQAEVEGKLSELRGKRADYVEAVPTKFDGKPKTVLAQLRSLLDENFHTTLLFLPIVGVLLFTVMPLALSIMVAFTNFNVQTTPPTSGFSWVGWNNFVTLLIGGGTSSSLASGLSRTIVWTFVWAICATFSNYFLGIIFALMINKEGVKFKGFWRFMFMLAVAVPQFISLIAMSLLLKNTGALGQLYFDLTGKALQFAASHVPAEVTRTKIIIILVNIWVGIPYTILQTSGILLNIPRDLYESSKIDGANTVVQFTKITLPYIFFVTGPSLIQTFIGNINNFGVIYFLTGGGYAYDEAVYNRLLGETDLLITYIYKVVTSVNNGNYGLASAIGIIVFVICAFVSIVMYNKTSSASREDQFQ
;
A
#
# COMPACT_ATOMS: atom_id res chain seq x y z
N MET A 1 64.73 2.03 -18.75
CA MET A 1 65.51 1.11 -17.91
C MET A 1 64.56 -0.02 -17.58
N GLU A 2 64.67 -1.24 -18.07
CA GLU A 2 65.65 -2.03 -18.84
C GLU A 2 64.80 -3.19 -19.44
N GLU A 3 64.93 -3.49 -20.74
CA GLU A 3 65.64 -4.68 -21.29
C GLU A 3 65.10 -6.04 -20.75
N LYS A 4 64.83 -7.09 -21.52
CA LYS A 4 65.38 -7.58 -22.80
C LYS A 4 64.49 -8.76 -23.30
N ASP A 5 64.32 -8.87 -24.62
CA ASP A 5 64.47 -10.05 -25.53
C ASP A 5 64.34 -11.49 -24.95
N THR A 6 63.75 -12.52 -25.57
CA THR A 6 63.76 -12.98 -26.98
C THR A 6 62.65 -14.04 -27.23
N GLN A 7 62.14 -14.08 -28.47
CA GLN A 7 61.42 -15.16 -29.21
C GLN A 7 62.22 -16.53 -29.25
N PRO A 8 61.76 -17.68 -29.83
CA PRO A 8 60.81 -17.83 -30.96
C PRO A 8 59.87 -19.07 -31.07
N LEU A 9 58.91 -18.91 -32.00
CA LEU A 9 58.33 -19.81 -33.01
C LEU A 9 58.31 -21.34 -32.80
N LEU A 10 57.15 -21.94 -33.07
CA LEU A 10 57.06 -23.12 -33.95
C LEU A 10 55.80 -23.06 -34.84
N ASN A 11 55.99 -23.58 -36.07
CA ASN A 11 55.25 -23.37 -37.32
C ASN A 11 54.04 -24.30 -37.53
N GLU A 12 53.24 -23.96 -38.55
CA GLU A 12 52.10 -24.67 -39.16
C GLU A 12 52.39 -26.11 -39.69
N GLY A 13 53.54 -26.69 -39.39
CA GLY A 13 53.84 -28.12 -39.63
C GLY A 13 53.22 -29.08 -38.60
N ASP A 14 52.78 -28.58 -37.44
CA ASP A 14 52.20 -29.42 -36.38
C ASP A 14 50.66 -29.47 -36.40
N ILE A 15 50.02 -28.61 -37.20
CA ILE A 15 48.56 -28.41 -37.18
C ILE A 15 47.80 -29.51 -37.94
N GLN A 16 48.47 -30.32 -38.77
CA GLN A 16 47.88 -31.57 -39.30
C GLN A 16 48.23 -32.83 -38.48
N LYS A 17 48.96 -32.69 -37.36
CA LYS A 17 49.17 -33.79 -36.38
C LYS A 17 48.42 -33.62 -35.06
N MET A 18 47.74 -32.49 -34.82
CA MET A 18 46.93 -32.28 -33.61
C MET A 18 45.42 -32.49 -33.79
N GLN A 19 44.98 -33.24 -34.81
CA GLN A 19 43.62 -33.81 -34.89
C GLN A 19 43.51 -35.23 -34.30
N ARG A 20 44.56 -35.74 -33.65
CA ARG A 20 44.53 -37.02 -32.91
C ARG A 20 45.48 -36.97 -31.71
N LYS A 21 45.07 -36.32 -30.62
CA LYS A 21 45.45 -36.60 -29.22
C LYS A 21 44.94 -35.45 -28.33
N ASP A 22 43.99 -35.78 -27.48
CA ASP A 22 43.63 -35.19 -26.19
C ASP A 22 42.29 -35.83 -25.76
N ASP A 23 42.06 -37.11 -26.08
CA ASP A 23 42.14 -38.15 -25.06
C ASP A 23 43.22 -37.95 -23.98
N PHE A 24 42.73 -37.76 -22.75
CA PHE A 24 43.39 -37.96 -21.45
C PHE A 24 44.63 -37.09 -21.14
N LEU A 25 44.49 -36.07 -20.27
CA LEU A 25 45.27 -35.85 -19.01
C LEU A 25 44.84 -34.56 -18.24
N PRO A 26 45.17 -34.38 -16.94
CA PRO A 26 44.23 -34.46 -15.83
C PRO A 26 43.65 -33.12 -15.34
N ALA A 27 42.46 -33.23 -14.75
CA ALA A 27 41.59 -32.21 -14.18
C ALA A 27 42.16 -31.34 -13.02
N TYR A 28 43.47 -31.25 -12.83
CA TYR A 28 44.09 -30.61 -11.65
C TYR A 28 44.53 -29.15 -11.89
N ILE A 29 44.81 -28.72 -13.13
CA ILE A 29 45.45 -27.41 -13.41
C ILE A 29 44.43 -26.27 -13.67
N TRP A 30 43.17 -26.58 -14.01
CA TRP A 30 42.11 -25.58 -14.24
C TRP A 30 41.37 -25.14 -12.97
N VAL A 31 41.52 -25.91 -11.90
CA VAL A 31 40.85 -25.70 -10.63
C VAL A 31 41.24 -24.35 -9.99
N PRO A 32 42.51 -23.91 -9.97
CA PRO A 32 42.90 -22.64 -9.30
C PRO A 32 42.35 -21.38 -9.99
N ALA A 33 42.31 -21.32 -11.33
CA ALA A 33 41.88 -20.13 -12.05
C ALA A 33 40.34 -19.97 -12.08
N ALA A 34 39.61 -21.10 -12.19
CA ALA A 34 38.16 -21.12 -12.02
C ALA A 34 37.78 -20.78 -10.57
N ILE A 35 38.49 -21.36 -9.58
CA ILE A 35 38.33 -21.02 -8.17
C ILE A 35 38.65 -19.54 -7.93
N TRP A 36 39.70 -18.97 -8.53
CA TRP A 36 40.02 -17.55 -8.35
C TRP A 36 38.95 -16.61 -8.93
N ARG A 37 38.35 -16.96 -10.08
CA ARG A 37 37.19 -16.21 -10.63
C ARG A 37 35.96 -16.36 -9.75
N VAL A 38 35.72 -17.54 -9.19
CA VAL A 38 34.63 -17.79 -8.24
C VAL A 38 34.87 -17.06 -6.92
N ILE A 39 36.09 -17.04 -6.39
CA ILE A 39 36.48 -16.29 -5.18
C ILE A 39 36.37 -14.80 -5.43
N LYS A 40 36.89 -14.27 -6.54
CA LYS A 40 36.79 -12.85 -6.86
C LYS A 40 35.33 -12.43 -7.09
N GLY A 41 34.54 -13.27 -7.76
CA GLY A 41 33.10 -13.10 -7.89
C GLY A 41 32.39 -13.15 -6.53
N ALA A 42 32.77 -14.07 -5.65
CA ALA A 42 32.24 -14.19 -4.31
C ALA A 42 32.64 -13.01 -3.42
N VAL A 43 33.86 -12.50 -3.51
CA VAL A 43 34.34 -11.33 -2.76
C VAL A 43 33.63 -10.06 -3.24
N LEU A 44 33.49 -9.85 -4.54
CA LEU A 44 32.70 -8.74 -5.08
C LEU A 44 31.22 -8.85 -4.73
N TRP A 45 30.69 -10.08 -4.71
CA TRP A 45 29.34 -10.36 -4.23
C TRP A 45 29.21 -10.09 -2.73
N VAL A 46 30.20 -10.45 -1.90
CA VAL A 46 30.22 -10.18 -0.45
C VAL A 46 30.34 -8.67 -0.19
N VAL A 47 31.19 -7.95 -0.91
CA VAL A 47 31.32 -6.49 -0.79
C VAL A 47 30.03 -5.80 -1.25
N GLY A 48 29.46 -6.23 -2.37
CA GLY A 48 28.15 -5.77 -2.83
C GLY A 48 27.04 -6.07 -1.81
N PHE A 49 27.06 -7.28 -1.23
CA PHE A 49 26.15 -7.70 -0.17
C PHE A 49 26.30 -6.86 1.11
N ILE A 50 27.51 -6.48 1.50
CA ILE A 50 27.77 -5.59 2.64
C ILE A 50 27.26 -4.18 2.36
N ILE A 51 27.55 -3.61 1.18
CA ILE A 51 27.02 -2.29 0.78
C ILE A 51 25.49 -2.33 0.74
N ASP A 52 24.92 -3.40 0.20
CA ASP A 52 23.49 -3.63 0.17
C ASP A 52 22.89 -3.80 1.58
N ILE A 53 23.61 -4.39 2.54
CA ILE A 53 23.21 -4.43 3.96
C ILE A 53 23.10 -3.01 4.50
N PHE A 54 24.08 -2.13 4.27
CA PHE A 54 24.02 -0.73 4.72
C PHE A 54 22.90 0.07 4.07
N ILE A 55 22.67 -0.10 2.76
CA ILE A 55 21.51 0.50 2.07
C ILE A 55 20.20 -0.07 2.62
N SER A 56 20.17 -1.36 2.97
CA SER A 56 19.00 -2.00 3.58
C SER A 56 18.76 -1.54 5.00
N LEU A 57 19.81 -1.26 5.79
CA LEU A 57 19.74 -0.64 7.11
C LEU A 57 19.03 0.70 7.03
N GLY A 58 19.43 1.56 6.08
CA GLY A 58 18.74 2.83 5.83
C GLY A 58 17.27 2.66 5.45
N LYS A 59 16.96 1.72 4.55
CA LYS A 59 15.57 1.42 4.13
C LYS A 59 14.73 0.77 5.23
N ALA A 60 15.32 -0.09 6.06
CA ALA A 60 14.66 -0.71 7.19
C ALA A 60 14.36 0.30 8.29
N GLY A 61 15.23 1.28 8.52
CA GLY A 61 14.91 2.44 9.37
C GLY A 61 13.66 3.19 8.88
N ILE A 62 13.57 3.44 7.58
CA ILE A 62 12.37 4.04 6.96
C ILE A 62 11.15 3.11 7.08
N ALA A 63 11.32 1.80 6.96
CA ALA A 63 10.24 0.83 7.11
C ALA A 63 9.70 0.76 8.56
N VAL A 64 10.58 0.79 9.56
CA VAL A 64 10.22 0.87 10.98
C VAL A 64 9.48 2.18 11.25
N TYR A 65 9.99 3.31 10.75
CA TYR A 65 9.29 4.59 10.82
C TYR A 65 7.89 4.49 10.19
N ASN A 66 7.77 3.92 8.99
CA ASN A 66 6.47 3.72 8.34
C ASN A 66 5.55 2.78 9.11
N LEU A 67 6.07 1.74 9.78
CA LEU A 67 5.30 0.84 10.64
C LEU A 67 4.76 1.59 11.85
N VAL A 68 5.60 2.39 12.51
CA VAL A 68 5.21 3.24 13.65
C VAL A 68 4.16 4.25 13.22
N VAL A 69 4.36 4.92 12.07
CA VAL A 69 3.38 5.86 11.49
C VAL A 69 2.08 5.15 11.15
N LYS A 70 2.11 3.95 10.53
CA LYS A 70 0.91 3.16 10.26
C LYS A 70 0.19 2.76 11.54
N GLY A 71 0.93 2.37 12.59
CA GLY A 71 0.38 2.07 13.91
C GLY A 71 -0.30 3.30 14.53
N ALA A 72 0.36 4.45 14.51
CA ALA A 72 -0.18 5.72 14.99
C ALA A 72 -1.42 6.15 14.19
N VAL A 73 -1.39 6.01 12.86
CA VAL A 73 -2.53 6.30 11.97
C VAL A 73 -3.69 5.33 12.23
N ALA A 74 -3.42 4.04 12.46
CA ALA A 74 -4.45 3.07 12.81
C ALA A 74 -5.11 3.42 14.16
N LEU A 75 -4.32 3.85 15.14
CA LEU A 75 -4.80 4.29 16.44
C LEU A 75 -5.64 5.57 16.31
N TYR A 76 -5.15 6.57 15.56
CA TYR A 76 -5.90 7.79 15.23
C TYR A 76 -7.22 7.48 14.51
N ASN A 77 -7.20 6.61 13.51
CA ASN A 77 -8.40 6.19 12.78
C ASN A 77 -9.36 5.41 13.69
N GLY A 78 -8.85 4.61 14.62
CA GLY A 78 -9.63 3.93 15.65
C GLY A 78 -10.36 4.92 16.55
N VAL A 79 -9.64 5.89 17.11
CA VAL A 79 -10.21 6.96 17.95
C VAL A 79 -11.21 7.80 17.15
N LYS A 80 -10.86 8.23 15.94
CA LYS A 80 -11.75 8.96 15.03
C LYS A 80 -13.02 8.17 14.72
N SER A 81 -12.92 6.85 14.53
CA SER A 81 -14.07 5.98 14.32
C SER A 81 -14.98 5.93 15.53
N LEU A 82 -14.43 5.84 16.75
CA LEU A 82 -15.19 5.91 18.00
C LEU A 82 -15.88 7.27 18.14
N CYS A 83 -15.17 8.39 17.99
CA CYS A 83 -15.77 9.73 18.05
C CYS A 83 -16.89 9.92 17.01
N HIS A 84 -16.70 9.41 15.79
CA HIS A 84 -17.73 9.42 14.75
C HIS A 84 -18.95 8.61 15.19
N LYS A 85 -18.76 7.38 15.67
CA LYS A 85 -19.87 6.53 16.13
C LYS A 85 -20.60 7.18 17.30
N PHE A 86 -19.90 7.75 18.28
CA PHE A 86 -20.53 8.47 19.40
C PHE A 86 -21.40 9.64 18.94
N ARG A 87 -20.91 10.46 17.99
CA ARG A 87 -21.64 11.62 17.46
C ARG A 87 -22.91 11.22 16.71
N TYR A 88 -22.85 10.17 15.89
CA TYR A 88 -23.94 9.78 14.99
C TYR A 88 -24.80 8.61 15.48
N ASN A 89 -24.52 8.04 16.66
CA ASN A 89 -25.39 7.04 17.29
C ASN A 89 -26.61 7.67 17.97
N ASP A 90 -27.60 6.82 18.23
CA ASP A 90 -28.69 7.09 19.16
C ASP A 90 -28.21 7.10 20.63
N TRP A 91 -29.12 7.44 21.55
CA TRP A 91 -28.79 7.53 22.98
C TRP A 91 -28.30 6.19 23.55
N SER A 92 -28.87 5.06 23.09
CA SER A 92 -28.49 3.72 23.55
C SER A 92 -27.06 3.36 23.13
N GLY A 93 -26.68 3.74 21.91
CA GLY A 93 -25.33 3.58 21.39
C GLY A 93 -24.31 4.50 22.03
N ARG A 94 -24.71 5.67 22.57
CA ARG A 94 -23.84 6.54 23.38
C ARG A 94 -23.64 5.97 24.79
N LEU A 95 -24.70 5.46 25.40
CA LEU A 95 -24.62 4.82 26.72
C LEU A 95 -23.80 3.53 26.68
N SER A 96 -23.73 2.88 25.52
CA SER A 96 -22.90 1.68 25.30
C SER A 96 -21.40 1.89 25.43
N TYR A 97 -20.92 3.14 25.51
CA TYR A 97 -19.53 3.44 25.83
C TYR A 97 -19.21 3.20 27.30
N LEU A 98 -20.21 3.34 28.18
CA LEU A 98 -20.10 3.19 29.63
C LEU A 98 -20.64 1.87 30.14
N LEU A 99 -21.66 1.32 29.47
CA LEU A 99 -22.31 0.07 29.85
C LEU A 99 -22.43 -0.83 28.63
N PHE A 100 -21.67 -1.91 28.61
CA PHE A 100 -21.62 -2.84 27.49
C PHE A 100 -23.01 -3.46 27.32
N GLY A 101 -23.44 -3.62 26.06
CA GLY A 101 -24.70 -4.31 25.80
C GLY A 101 -25.97 -3.43 25.80
N VAL A 102 -25.93 -2.17 26.25
CA VAL A 102 -27.12 -1.28 26.23
C VAL A 102 -27.73 -1.15 24.83
N SER A 103 -26.90 -0.94 23.81
CA SER A 103 -27.36 -0.87 22.42
C SER A 103 -27.98 -2.19 21.95
N TYR A 104 -27.56 -3.33 22.49
CA TYR A 104 -28.13 -4.64 22.13
C TYR A 104 -29.56 -4.77 22.66
N PHE A 105 -29.84 -4.29 23.89
CA PHE A 105 -31.18 -4.27 24.46
C PHE A 105 -32.16 -3.45 23.61
N ARG A 106 -31.77 -2.24 23.18
CA ARG A 106 -32.64 -1.36 22.38
C ARG A 106 -33.06 -1.94 21.04
N HIS A 107 -32.20 -2.76 20.44
CA HIS A 107 -32.39 -3.39 19.13
C HIS A 107 -32.84 -4.86 19.23
N GLY A 108 -33.46 -5.25 20.35
CA GLY A 108 -34.13 -6.56 20.52
C GLY A 108 -33.21 -7.75 20.80
N ARG A 109 -31.92 -7.54 21.08
CA ARG A 109 -30.93 -8.60 21.38
C ARG A 109 -30.66 -8.73 22.89
N TYR A 110 -31.69 -9.05 23.67
CA TYR A 110 -31.61 -9.07 25.14
C TYR A 110 -30.51 -9.98 25.72
N VAL A 111 -30.38 -11.22 25.21
CA VAL A 111 -29.38 -12.17 25.72
C VAL A 111 -27.94 -11.69 25.47
N ASN A 112 -27.67 -11.14 24.29
CA ASN A 112 -26.34 -10.61 23.95
C ASN A 112 -26.02 -9.35 24.78
N GLY A 113 -27.03 -8.51 25.02
CA GLY A 113 -26.90 -7.37 25.94
C GLY A 113 -26.54 -7.82 27.35
N ALA A 114 -27.25 -8.82 27.88
CA ALA A 114 -27.01 -9.36 29.21
C ALA A 114 -25.61 -10.01 29.35
N LEU A 115 -25.18 -10.80 28.37
CA LEU A 115 -23.85 -11.41 28.38
C LEU A 115 -22.73 -10.36 28.35
N MET A 116 -22.88 -9.32 27.54
CA MET A 116 -21.89 -8.23 27.45
C MET A 116 -21.81 -7.42 28.75
N LEU A 117 -22.95 -7.18 29.40
CA LEU A 117 -23.01 -6.49 30.68
C LEU A 117 -22.43 -7.35 31.82
N LEU A 118 -22.77 -8.65 31.86
CA LEU A 118 -22.17 -9.60 32.83
C LEU A 118 -20.66 -9.71 32.67
N PHE A 119 -20.16 -9.73 31.43
CA PHE A 119 -18.73 -9.70 31.14
C PHE A 119 -18.07 -8.42 31.66
N GLU A 120 -18.67 -7.25 31.43
CA GLU A 120 -18.17 -5.97 31.92
C GLU A 120 -18.10 -5.95 33.45
N VAL A 121 -19.19 -6.27 34.13
CA VAL A 121 -19.25 -6.27 35.60
C VAL A 121 -18.27 -7.29 36.17
N GLY A 122 -18.25 -8.52 35.63
CA GLY A 122 -17.33 -9.56 36.06
C GLY A 122 -15.87 -9.14 35.90
N TYR A 123 -15.52 -8.52 34.77
CA TYR A 123 -14.18 -8.01 34.53
C TYR A 123 -13.81 -6.88 35.49
N ILE A 124 -14.67 -5.89 35.69
CA ILE A 124 -14.42 -4.74 36.59
C ILE A 124 -14.21 -5.23 38.02
N VAL A 125 -15.04 -6.16 38.51
CA VAL A 125 -14.90 -6.74 39.85
C VAL A 125 -13.58 -7.49 39.98
N LEU A 126 -13.25 -8.38 39.04
CA LEU A 126 -11.98 -9.12 39.07
C LEU A 126 -10.77 -8.19 38.95
N PHE A 127 -10.86 -7.15 38.11
CA PHE A 127 -9.82 -6.14 37.95
C PHE A 127 -9.63 -5.33 39.23
N ALA A 128 -10.70 -4.93 39.92
CA ALA A 128 -10.61 -4.21 41.19
C ALA A 128 -9.98 -5.08 42.29
N LEU A 129 -10.34 -6.36 42.37
CA LEU A 129 -9.86 -7.29 43.41
C LEU A 129 -8.40 -7.71 43.21
N PHE A 130 -7.99 -7.99 41.96
CA PHE A 130 -6.69 -8.62 41.67
C PHE A 130 -5.81 -7.80 40.72
N GLY A 131 -6.40 -7.04 39.82
CA GLY A 131 -5.69 -6.33 38.75
C GLY A 131 -5.11 -4.98 39.17
N ALA A 132 -5.93 -4.12 39.77
CA ALA A 132 -5.56 -2.76 40.12
C ALA A 132 -4.36 -2.73 41.09
N GLY A 133 -4.40 -3.57 42.13
CA GLY A 133 -3.27 -3.73 43.06
C GLY A 133 -2.01 -4.24 42.37
N SER A 134 -2.11 -5.26 41.52
CA SER A 134 -0.96 -5.82 40.79
C SER A 134 -0.32 -4.81 39.84
N ILE A 135 -1.14 -4.00 39.13
CA ILE A 135 -0.65 -2.95 38.24
C ILE A 135 -0.04 -1.80 39.02
N TYR A 136 -0.62 -1.41 40.15
CA TYR A 136 -0.06 -0.38 41.03
C TYR A 136 1.33 -0.79 41.56
N SER A 137 1.45 -2.03 42.03
CA SER A 137 2.70 -2.58 42.55
C SER A 137 3.78 -2.78 41.48
N LEU A 138 3.48 -2.64 40.17
CA LEU A 138 4.51 -2.63 39.13
C LEU A 138 5.46 -1.44 39.27
N HIS A 139 5.00 -0.30 39.80
CA HIS A 139 5.83 0.89 39.89
C HIS A 139 7.02 0.71 40.85
N ASN A 140 6.79 0.09 42.01
CA ASN A 140 7.80 -0.13 43.05
C ASN A 140 8.33 -1.57 43.11
N LEU A 141 7.64 -2.54 42.51
CA LEU A 141 7.91 -3.99 42.58
C LEU A 141 7.80 -4.58 44.01
N GLY A 142 6.87 -4.04 44.79
CA GLY A 142 6.72 -4.35 46.22
C GLY A 142 7.46 -3.36 47.12
N ASP A 143 6.90 -3.08 48.28
CA ASP A 143 7.42 -2.11 49.25
C ASP A 143 8.48 -2.73 50.16
N ASN A 144 8.35 -4.03 50.47
CA ASN A 144 9.29 -4.76 51.32
C ASN A 144 10.36 -5.46 50.47
N LYS A 145 11.54 -4.84 50.35
CA LYS A 145 12.64 -5.36 49.53
C LYS A 145 13.55 -6.37 50.20
N THR A 146 13.47 -6.52 51.51
CA THR A 146 14.42 -7.36 52.27
C THR A 146 13.65 -8.29 53.20
N GLY A 147 13.98 -9.58 53.15
CA GLY A 147 13.47 -10.54 54.13
C GLY A 147 14.24 -10.39 55.45
N SER A 148 13.55 -10.43 56.58
CA SER A 148 14.17 -10.53 57.90
C SER A 148 14.00 -11.94 58.45
N ALA A 149 15.10 -12.56 58.87
CA ALA A 149 15.05 -13.77 59.66
C ALA A 149 14.55 -13.37 61.05
N GLY A 150 13.29 -13.68 61.35
CA GLY A 150 12.67 -13.33 62.63
C GLY A 150 13.58 -13.70 63.80
N GLY A 151 13.69 -12.79 64.77
CA GLY A 151 14.64 -12.88 65.86
C GLY A 151 14.19 -12.05 67.05
N PHE A 152 14.82 -12.27 68.21
CA PHE A 152 14.58 -11.47 69.40
C PHE A 152 15.20 -10.09 69.20
N ASN A 153 14.38 -9.04 69.20
CA ASN A 153 14.85 -7.66 69.13
C ASN A 153 15.13 -7.17 70.58
N PRO A 154 16.41 -6.96 70.96
CA PRO A 154 16.77 -6.58 72.33
C PRO A 154 16.31 -5.18 72.73
N GLU A 155 15.93 -4.32 71.77
CA GLU A 155 15.45 -2.96 72.05
C GLU A 155 13.95 -2.92 72.35
N THR A 156 13.17 -3.83 71.77
CA THR A 156 11.71 -3.90 71.96
C THR A 156 11.25 -5.03 72.88
N GLY A 157 12.16 -5.96 73.22
CA GLY A 157 11.87 -7.12 74.07
C GLY A 157 10.92 -8.14 73.44
N GLN A 158 10.67 -8.04 72.13
CA GLN A 158 9.73 -8.89 71.40
C GLN A 158 10.44 -9.76 70.37
N PHE A 159 9.88 -10.95 70.13
CA PHE A 159 10.25 -11.78 68.99
C PHE A 159 9.60 -11.22 67.73
N GLU A 160 10.39 -10.68 66.83
CA GLU A 160 9.89 -10.24 65.54
C GLU A 160 9.62 -11.45 64.64
N SER A 161 8.41 -11.53 64.09
CA SER A 161 8.06 -12.56 63.11
C SER A 161 8.88 -12.37 61.84
N ALA A 162 9.35 -13.47 61.24
CA ALA A 162 10.08 -13.42 59.98
C ALA A 162 9.22 -12.71 58.91
N LYS A 163 9.71 -11.56 58.42
CA LYS A 163 9.08 -10.85 57.30
C LYS A 163 9.72 -11.35 56.02
N THR A 164 8.94 -11.93 55.12
CA THR A 164 9.41 -12.29 53.77
C THR A 164 9.44 -11.04 52.89
N ALA A 165 10.46 -10.89 52.05
CA ALA A 165 10.44 -9.89 50.99
C ALA A 165 9.22 -10.10 50.08
N ASP A 166 8.66 -9.02 49.55
CA ASP A 166 7.57 -9.10 48.58
C ASP A 166 8.05 -9.86 47.33
N ASN A 167 7.18 -10.69 46.77
CA ASN A 167 7.53 -11.49 45.60
C ASN A 167 7.49 -10.63 44.32
N SER A 168 8.57 -9.88 44.07
CA SER A 168 8.72 -8.99 42.91
C SER A 168 8.54 -9.72 41.56
N VAL A 169 8.92 -11.01 41.47
CA VAL A 169 8.69 -11.82 40.25
C VAL A 169 7.19 -11.94 39.99
N LEU A 170 6.43 -12.33 41.01
CA LEU A 170 4.99 -12.56 40.92
C LEU A 170 4.23 -11.26 40.62
N ILE A 171 4.69 -10.13 41.17
CA ILE A 171 4.15 -8.80 40.89
C ILE A 171 4.30 -8.46 39.40
N ILE A 172 5.48 -8.68 38.79
CA ILE A 172 5.67 -8.47 37.35
C ILE A 172 4.77 -9.40 36.54
N VAL A 173 4.72 -10.69 36.88
CA VAL A 173 3.92 -11.70 36.18
C VAL A 173 2.43 -11.32 36.15
N TYR A 174 1.85 -11.01 37.31
CA TYR A 174 0.44 -10.63 37.39
C TYR A 174 0.19 -9.24 36.79
N GLY A 175 1.09 -8.27 36.99
CA GLY A 175 0.97 -6.95 36.39
C GLY A 175 0.89 -7.00 34.86
N VAL A 176 1.78 -7.76 34.21
CA VAL A 176 1.76 -7.95 32.75
C VAL A 176 0.51 -8.68 32.28
N LEU A 177 0.13 -9.75 32.98
CA LEU A 177 -1.09 -10.51 32.66
C LEU A 177 -2.33 -9.61 32.68
N TRP A 178 -2.45 -8.75 33.70
CA TRP A 178 -3.55 -7.81 33.83
C TRP A 178 -3.52 -6.70 32.77
N ILE A 179 -2.34 -6.20 32.38
CA ILE A 179 -2.21 -5.26 31.26
C ILE A 179 -2.66 -5.89 29.94
N MET A 180 -2.24 -7.13 29.64
CA MET A 180 -2.68 -7.82 28.43
C MET A 180 -4.19 -8.10 28.44
N SER A 181 -4.70 -8.52 29.60
CA SER A 181 -6.13 -8.73 29.83
C SER A 181 -6.92 -7.44 29.60
N LEU A 182 -6.38 -6.27 30.00
CA LEU A 182 -6.97 -4.96 29.74
C LEU A 182 -7.04 -4.64 28.24
N PHE A 183 -6.01 -4.98 27.46
CA PHE A 183 -6.09 -4.83 26.00
C PHE A 183 -7.17 -5.71 25.38
N VAL A 184 -7.35 -6.95 25.86
CA VAL A 184 -8.44 -7.84 25.42
C VAL A 184 -9.80 -7.26 25.79
N PHE A 185 -9.93 -6.73 27.01
CA PHE A 185 -11.14 -6.04 27.46
C PHE A 185 -11.48 -4.83 26.58
N LEU A 186 -10.50 -3.97 26.29
CA LEU A 186 -10.66 -2.81 25.39
C LEU A 186 -11.00 -3.23 23.95
N TYR A 187 -10.48 -4.36 23.48
CA TYR A 187 -10.85 -4.91 22.17
C TYR A 187 -12.31 -5.36 22.14
N ILE A 188 -12.76 -6.09 23.17
CA ILE A 188 -14.17 -6.53 23.30
C ILE A 188 -15.09 -5.32 23.45
N TRP A 189 -14.70 -4.32 24.24
CA TRP A 189 -15.41 -3.04 24.36
C TRP A 189 -15.63 -2.37 23.01
N LYS A 190 -14.55 -2.17 22.25
CA LYS A 190 -14.62 -1.59 20.91
C LYS A 190 -15.52 -2.42 20.00
N LYS A 191 -15.42 -3.75 20.04
CA LYS A 191 -16.24 -4.65 19.21
C LYS A 191 -17.71 -4.57 19.58
N SER A 192 -18.03 -4.42 20.86
CA SER A 192 -19.38 -4.19 21.38
C SER A 192 -19.98 -2.89 20.82
N ILE A 193 -19.22 -1.78 20.86
CA ILE A 193 -19.63 -0.50 20.27
C ILE A 193 -19.83 -0.61 18.75
N ASP A 194 -18.89 -1.26 18.06
CA ASP A 194 -18.95 -1.43 16.61
C ASP A 194 -20.19 -2.21 16.17
N THR A 195 -20.54 -3.24 16.93
CA THR A 195 -21.72 -4.07 16.69
C THR A 195 -23.00 -3.33 17.05
N GLY A 196 -23.02 -2.58 18.15
CA GLY A 196 -24.14 -1.71 18.53
C GLY A 196 -24.43 -0.66 17.46
N TYR A 197 -23.41 0.01 16.94
CA TYR A 197 -23.55 0.96 15.83
C TYR A 197 -24.00 0.29 14.53
N ALA A 198 -23.59 -0.96 14.27
CA ALA A 198 -24.09 -1.72 13.14
C ALA A 198 -25.59 -2.02 13.27
N ASN A 199 -26.05 -2.43 14.46
CA ASN A 199 -27.47 -2.67 14.74
C ASN A 199 -28.31 -1.39 14.57
N TYR A 200 -27.81 -0.25 15.08
CA TYR A 200 -28.45 1.06 14.87
C TYR A 200 -28.61 1.39 13.39
N ARG A 201 -27.54 1.20 12.60
CA ARG A 201 -27.59 1.48 11.15
C ARG A 201 -28.56 0.56 10.42
N ILE A 202 -28.60 -0.72 10.75
CA ILE A 202 -29.54 -1.68 10.13
C ILE A 202 -30.98 -1.25 10.46
N ALA A 203 -31.29 -0.96 11.73
CA ALA A 203 -32.62 -0.52 12.14
C ALA A 203 -33.04 0.80 11.45
N LYS A 204 -32.10 1.73 11.26
CA LYS A 204 -32.35 2.99 10.54
C LYS A 204 -32.47 2.80 9.03
N PHE A 205 -31.74 1.85 8.46
CA PHE A 205 -31.79 1.53 7.03
C PHE A 205 -33.11 0.84 6.68
N ASP A 206 -33.59 -0.11 7.48
CA ASP A 206 -34.91 -0.73 7.28
C ASP A 206 -36.05 0.30 7.34
N ASP A 207 -35.94 1.32 8.19
CA ASP A 207 -36.88 2.43 8.27
C ASP A 207 -36.76 3.36 7.06
N PHE A 208 -35.53 3.61 6.59
CA PHE A 208 -35.26 4.43 5.40
C PHE A 208 -35.70 3.75 4.10
N GLU A 209 -35.38 2.47 3.89
CA GLU A 209 -35.73 1.70 2.70
C GLU A 209 -37.24 1.57 2.55
N ARG A 210 -37.97 1.35 3.66
CA ARG A 210 -39.44 1.38 3.68
C ARG A 210 -40.01 2.73 3.27
N ARG A 211 -39.37 3.84 3.66
CA ARG A 211 -39.78 5.20 3.28
C ARG A 211 -39.33 5.62 1.89
N ALA A 212 -38.21 5.10 1.39
CA ALA A 212 -37.64 5.41 0.08
C ALA A 212 -38.41 4.70 -1.05
N LYS A 213 -38.73 3.41 -0.89
CA LYS A 213 -39.57 2.65 -1.85
C LYS A 213 -40.96 3.27 -2.04
N MET A 214 -41.50 3.97 -1.05
CA MET A 214 -42.78 4.69 -1.15
C MET A 214 -42.67 6.08 -1.82
N ALA A 215 -41.48 6.68 -1.85
CA ALA A 215 -41.25 8.02 -2.41
C ALA A 215 -40.75 8.00 -3.87
N GLU A 216 -40.28 6.85 -4.35
CA GLU A 216 -39.66 6.66 -5.66
C GLU A 216 -40.55 7.08 -6.85
N PRO A 217 -41.86 6.74 -6.91
CA PRO A 217 -42.74 7.15 -8.01
C PRO A 217 -42.94 8.67 -8.09
N TYR A 218 -42.91 9.36 -6.95
CA TYR A 218 -43.20 10.79 -6.85
C TYR A 218 -41.96 11.68 -7.01
N SER A 219 -40.76 11.14 -6.77
CA SER A 219 -39.50 11.85 -7.04
C SER A 219 -39.28 12.09 -8.54
N ASN A 220 -39.75 11.16 -9.37
CA ASN A 220 -39.69 11.25 -10.83
C ASN A 220 -40.62 12.34 -11.39
N ILE A 221 -41.74 12.64 -10.71
CA ILE A 221 -42.65 13.74 -11.06
C ILE A 221 -41.96 15.09 -10.82
N ILE A 222 -41.28 15.24 -9.68
CA ILE A 222 -40.51 16.46 -9.34
C ILE A 222 -39.32 16.64 -10.29
N ASP A 223 -38.66 15.54 -10.70
CA ASP A 223 -37.53 15.55 -11.61
C ASP A 223 -37.90 15.85 -13.07
N ARG A 224 -39.16 15.64 -13.47
CA ARG A 224 -39.68 15.96 -14.80
C ARG A 224 -39.95 17.46 -14.99
N ASP A 225 -40.39 18.14 -13.92
CA ASP A 225 -40.89 19.52 -13.99
C ASP A 225 -39.84 20.59 -13.60
N ILE A 226 -38.76 20.21 -12.91
CA ILE A 226 -37.66 21.14 -12.55
C ILE A 226 -36.51 21.02 -13.56
N GLY A 227 -36.50 21.90 -14.57
CA GLY A 227 -35.43 21.96 -15.56
C GLY A 227 -34.07 22.37 -14.96
N GLU A 228 -32.96 21.83 -15.48
CA GLU A 228 -31.60 22.15 -14.99
C GLU A 228 -31.35 23.66 -14.92
N HIS A 229 -31.80 24.43 -15.91
CA HIS A 229 -31.61 25.88 -15.95
C HIS A 229 -32.29 26.63 -14.79
N GLU A 230 -33.47 26.18 -14.35
CA GLU A 230 -34.26 26.84 -13.30
C GLU A 230 -33.70 26.55 -11.92
N LEU A 231 -33.17 25.35 -11.69
CA LEU A 231 -32.56 24.94 -10.44
C LEU A 231 -31.36 25.85 -10.05
N TYR A 232 -30.66 26.41 -11.04
CA TYR A 232 -29.45 27.22 -10.83
C TYR A 232 -29.68 28.73 -10.94
N ALA A 233 -30.74 29.17 -11.65
CA ALA A 233 -31.10 30.59 -11.76
C ALA A 233 -31.81 31.13 -10.50
N HIS A 234 -32.46 30.25 -9.73
CA HIS A 234 -33.31 30.64 -8.60
C HIS A 234 -32.77 30.20 -7.23
N SER A 235 -33.07 31.01 -6.21
CA SER A 235 -32.75 30.67 -4.83
C SER A 235 -33.54 29.44 -4.35
N LYS A 236 -33.04 28.74 -3.33
CA LYS A 236 -33.74 27.56 -2.75
C LYS A 236 -35.17 27.92 -2.30
N LYS A 237 -35.37 29.16 -1.86
CA LYS A 237 -36.65 29.69 -1.42
C LYS A 237 -37.60 29.94 -2.59
N GLU A 238 -37.12 30.56 -3.67
CA GLU A 238 -37.89 30.79 -4.91
C GLU A 238 -38.36 29.48 -5.56
N LEU A 239 -37.51 28.45 -5.59
CA LEU A 239 -37.88 27.13 -6.11
C LEU A 239 -38.97 26.44 -5.27
N LYS A 240 -39.04 26.71 -3.97
CA LYS A 240 -40.12 26.18 -3.12
C LYS A 240 -41.45 26.88 -3.38
N GLU A 241 -41.41 28.20 -3.48
CA GLU A 241 -42.60 29.02 -3.69
C GLU A 241 -43.19 28.78 -5.09
N ARG A 242 -42.35 28.59 -6.11
CA ARG A 242 -42.79 28.42 -7.49
C ARG A 242 -43.37 27.04 -7.82
N TYR A 243 -42.97 26.01 -7.08
CA TYR A 243 -43.49 24.64 -7.24
C TYR A 243 -44.42 24.24 -6.08
N ALA A 244 -44.86 25.20 -5.25
CA ALA A 244 -45.81 25.03 -4.15
C ALA A 244 -47.04 24.19 -4.56
N ASP A 245 -47.56 24.47 -5.74
CA ASP A 245 -48.78 23.88 -6.28
C ASP A 245 -48.58 22.40 -6.66
N VAL A 246 -47.39 22.05 -7.17
CA VAL A 246 -46.98 20.67 -7.45
C VAL A 246 -46.84 19.88 -6.14
N TYR A 247 -46.42 20.53 -5.04
CA TYR A 247 -46.39 19.91 -3.72
C TYR A 247 -47.79 19.69 -3.12
N GLU A 248 -48.71 20.64 -3.26
CA GLU A 248 -50.10 20.46 -2.80
C GLU A 248 -50.82 19.37 -3.61
N ALA A 249 -50.58 19.29 -4.93
CA ALA A 249 -51.10 18.21 -5.77
C ALA A 249 -50.55 16.84 -5.36
N ALA A 250 -49.23 16.71 -5.14
CA ALA A 250 -48.61 15.48 -4.66
C ALA A 250 -49.10 15.09 -3.26
N TYR A 251 -49.22 16.05 -2.33
CA TYR A 251 -49.74 15.85 -0.98
C TYR A 251 -51.23 15.44 -0.98
N GLY A 252 -52.02 16.02 -1.89
CA GLY A 252 -53.43 15.68 -2.10
C GLY A 252 -53.60 14.27 -2.62
N CYS A 253 -52.86 13.87 -3.67
CA CYS A 253 -52.88 12.51 -4.20
C CYS A 253 -52.45 11.46 -3.16
N ILE A 254 -51.44 11.77 -2.33
CA ILE A 254 -50.92 10.85 -1.29
C ILE A 254 -51.95 10.58 -0.18
N ASN A 255 -52.84 11.54 0.11
CA ASN A 255 -53.82 11.42 1.20
C ASN A 255 -55.28 11.21 0.70
N ALA A 256 -55.49 11.08 -0.62
CA ALA A 256 -56.83 10.99 -1.23
C ALA A 256 -57.42 9.56 -1.23
N ASP A 257 -56.61 8.52 -1.03
CA ASP A 257 -57.08 7.12 -0.99
C ASP A 257 -56.74 6.44 0.36
N PRO A 258 -57.70 6.44 1.31
CA PRO A 258 -57.53 5.81 2.62
C PRO A 258 -57.54 4.27 2.58
N GLU A 259 -58.09 3.64 1.53
CA GLU A 259 -58.23 2.19 1.42
C GLU A 259 -56.91 1.53 0.96
N ALA A 260 -56.12 2.23 0.14
CA ALA A 260 -54.80 1.77 -0.28
C ALA A 260 -53.71 1.84 0.81
N ASN A 261 -53.89 2.64 1.87
CA ASN A 261 -52.90 2.85 2.94
C ASN A 261 -53.54 3.10 4.33
N PRO A 262 -54.04 2.04 5.02
CA PRO A 262 -54.67 2.21 6.32
C PRO A 262 -53.65 2.62 7.40
N GLY A 263 -53.83 3.81 7.99
CA GLY A 263 -53.10 4.31 9.15
C GLY A 263 -51.98 5.33 8.89
N TRP A 264 -51.79 5.78 7.65
CA TRP A 264 -50.64 6.62 7.27
C TRP A 264 -51.08 8.01 6.79
N LYS A 265 -50.78 9.05 7.58
CA LYS A 265 -50.81 10.46 7.14
C LYS A 265 -49.37 10.94 6.94
N MET A 266 -49.01 11.31 5.71
CA MET A 266 -47.70 11.87 5.42
C MET A 266 -47.72 13.35 5.79
N ASP A 267 -46.80 13.82 6.64
CA ASP A 267 -46.73 15.22 7.08
C ASP A 267 -46.13 16.11 5.96
N LYS A 268 -46.69 17.31 5.75
CA LYS A 268 -46.16 18.34 4.84
C LYS A 268 -44.69 18.64 5.12
N ALA A 269 -44.23 18.50 6.37
CA ALA A 269 -42.83 18.67 6.76
C ALA A 269 -41.89 17.64 6.08
N TYR A 270 -42.36 16.41 5.85
CA TYR A 270 -41.53 15.34 5.28
C TYR A 270 -41.37 15.49 3.76
N ILE A 271 -42.42 15.93 3.06
CA ILE A 271 -42.35 16.25 1.62
C ILE A 271 -41.40 17.44 1.38
N SER A 272 -41.48 18.48 2.22
CA SER A 272 -40.56 19.62 2.18
C SER A 272 -39.10 19.22 2.45
N TYR A 273 -38.87 18.21 3.30
CA TYR A 273 -37.54 17.65 3.57
C TYR A 273 -36.96 16.87 2.37
N ILE A 274 -37.77 16.04 1.70
CA ILE A 274 -37.36 15.30 0.50
C ILE A 274 -36.91 16.28 -0.58
N LEU A 275 -37.74 17.28 -0.86
CA LEU A 275 -37.43 18.32 -1.83
C LEU A 275 -36.15 19.10 -1.48
N ASP A 276 -36.01 19.49 -0.22
CA ASP A 276 -34.83 20.22 0.25
C ASP A 276 -33.54 19.48 0.01
N ASN A 277 -33.58 18.17 0.22
CA ASN A 277 -32.45 17.31 -0.04
C ASN A 277 -32.20 17.16 -1.53
N THR A 278 -33.24 16.95 -2.36
CA THR A 278 -33.12 16.85 -3.82
C THR A 278 -32.51 18.12 -4.44
N ILE A 279 -32.98 19.31 -4.04
CA ILE A 279 -32.46 20.61 -4.53
C ILE A 279 -31.01 20.83 -4.06
N ASN A 280 -30.73 20.64 -2.76
CA ASN A 280 -29.38 20.81 -2.21
C ASN A 280 -28.37 19.87 -2.86
N TYR A 281 -28.80 18.65 -3.13
CA TYR A 281 -28.00 17.60 -3.72
C TYR A 281 -27.67 17.86 -5.20
N ARG A 282 -28.65 18.25 -6.03
CA ARG A 282 -28.38 18.62 -7.43
C ARG A 282 -27.45 19.83 -7.52
N LYS A 283 -27.59 20.83 -6.65
CA LYS A 283 -26.64 21.96 -6.53
C LYS A 283 -25.22 21.50 -6.16
N LYS A 284 -25.08 20.52 -5.27
CA LYS A 284 -23.77 19.95 -4.86
C LYS A 284 -23.13 19.09 -5.95
N TYR A 285 -23.91 18.27 -6.67
CA TYR A 285 -23.45 17.49 -7.82
C TYR A 285 -22.89 18.40 -8.91
N HIS A 286 -23.62 19.45 -9.28
CA HIS A 286 -23.17 20.41 -10.29
C HIS A 286 -21.86 21.11 -9.90
N LYS A 287 -21.72 21.50 -8.63
CA LYS A 287 -20.48 22.06 -8.09
C LYS A 287 -19.30 21.09 -8.18
N THR A 288 -19.55 19.79 -7.99
CA THR A 288 -18.53 18.75 -8.06
C THR A 288 -18.13 18.44 -9.51
N LEU A 289 -19.11 18.38 -10.42
CA LEU A 289 -18.90 18.17 -11.85
C LEU A 289 -18.11 19.34 -12.46
N THR A 290 -18.47 20.58 -12.12
CA THR A 290 -17.73 21.79 -12.56
C THR A 290 -16.30 21.82 -12.02
N ALA A 291 -16.08 21.46 -10.75
CA ALA A 291 -14.73 21.36 -10.19
C ALA A 291 -13.88 20.27 -10.85
N LYS A 292 -14.45 19.09 -11.15
CA LYS A 292 -13.76 18.00 -11.86
C LYS A 292 -13.44 18.37 -13.30
N ASN A 293 -14.37 19.01 -14.01
CA ASN A 293 -14.14 19.54 -15.37
C ASN A 293 -13.02 20.60 -15.38
N ALA A 294 -12.96 21.49 -14.38
CA ALA A 294 -11.88 22.47 -14.25
C ALA A 294 -10.52 21.79 -14.01
N LYS A 295 -10.49 20.74 -13.20
CA LYS A 295 -9.28 19.94 -12.93
C LYS A 295 -8.81 19.15 -14.15
N ALA A 296 -9.73 18.61 -14.95
CA ALA A 296 -9.41 17.95 -16.22
C ALA A 296 -8.71 18.93 -17.18
N ARG A 297 -9.27 20.14 -17.36
CA ARG A 297 -8.65 21.20 -18.16
C ARG A 297 -7.25 21.59 -17.69
N GLN A 298 -7.04 21.72 -16.38
CA GLN A 298 -5.70 22.02 -15.84
C GLN A 298 -4.68 20.90 -16.09
N ILE A 299 -5.12 19.65 -16.21
CA ILE A 299 -4.25 18.52 -16.52
C ILE A 299 -3.93 18.52 -18.02
N GLU A 300 -4.91 18.76 -18.87
CA GLU A 300 -4.74 18.92 -20.32
C GLU A 300 -3.76 20.05 -20.66
N GLU A 301 -3.92 21.24 -20.06
CA GLU A 301 -3.00 22.37 -20.22
C GLU A 301 -1.57 22.02 -19.81
N LYS A 302 -1.39 21.22 -18.74
CA LYS A 302 -0.05 20.77 -18.31
C LYS A 302 0.56 19.75 -19.25
N ILE A 303 -0.23 18.85 -19.83
CA ILE A 303 0.23 17.89 -20.83
C ILE A 303 0.66 18.64 -22.09
N GLU A 304 -0.11 19.62 -22.53
CA GLU A 304 0.17 20.43 -23.72
C GLU A 304 1.37 21.35 -23.54
N ALA A 305 1.52 21.97 -22.36
CA ALA A 305 2.72 22.74 -22.00
C ALA A 305 3.99 21.85 -21.92
N LEU A 306 3.85 20.59 -21.48
CA LEU A 306 4.98 19.66 -21.46
C LEU A 306 5.38 19.23 -22.88
N LYS A 307 4.41 19.07 -23.80
CA LYS A 307 4.64 18.65 -25.20
C LYS A 307 5.20 19.76 -26.11
N SER A 308 5.13 21.04 -25.71
CA SER A 308 5.48 22.21 -26.55
C SER A 308 6.81 22.92 -26.20
N ASP A 309 7.63 22.36 -25.31
CA ASP A 309 8.88 22.98 -24.83
C ASP A 309 10.03 22.93 -25.87
N SER A 310 10.08 23.94 -26.76
CA SER A 310 11.01 24.05 -27.90
C SER A 310 12.51 24.00 -27.54
N GLU A 311 12.89 24.54 -26.38
CA GLU A 311 14.29 24.64 -25.95
C GLU A 311 14.89 23.27 -25.57
N ARG A 312 14.02 22.31 -25.21
CA ARG A 312 14.40 20.96 -24.81
C ARG A 312 14.25 19.94 -25.94
N THR A 313 13.36 20.17 -26.90
CA THR A 313 13.34 19.44 -28.18
C THR A 313 14.68 19.61 -28.90
N ALA A 314 15.21 20.83 -28.94
CA ALA A 314 16.55 21.11 -29.46
C ALA A 314 17.66 20.34 -28.70
N ARG A 315 17.51 20.17 -27.38
CA ARG A 315 18.47 19.43 -26.54
C ARG A 315 18.39 17.91 -26.75
N TYR A 316 17.20 17.38 -27.02
CA TYR A 316 16.98 15.99 -27.43
C TYR A 316 17.54 15.72 -28.83
N GLU A 317 17.31 16.62 -29.79
CA GLU A 317 17.88 16.57 -31.14
C GLU A 317 19.41 16.68 -31.12
N GLN A 318 19.98 17.52 -30.24
CA GLN A 318 21.42 17.58 -29.99
C GLN A 318 21.97 16.25 -29.43
N LEU A 319 21.24 15.58 -28.55
CA LEU A 319 21.65 14.27 -28.02
C LEU A 319 21.49 13.13 -29.05
N GLN A 320 20.47 13.20 -29.91
CA GLN A 320 20.26 12.25 -31.01
C GLN A 320 21.28 12.43 -32.14
N SER A 321 21.60 13.67 -32.51
CA SER A 321 22.68 13.96 -33.47
C SER A 321 24.04 13.54 -32.92
N ALA A 322 24.32 13.78 -31.63
CA ALA A 322 25.50 13.24 -30.96
C ALA A 322 25.53 11.71 -30.94
N ARG A 323 24.37 11.04 -30.86
CA ARG A 323 24.22 9.59 -30.97
C ARG A 323 24.49 9.08 -32.39
N GLN A 324 24.02 9.81 -33.41
CA GLN A 324 24.25 9.44 -34.81
C GLN A 324 25.72 9.59 -35.20
N LEU A 325 26.34 10.73 -34.88
CA LEU A 325 27.79 10.95 -34.98
C LEU A 325 28.59 9.86 -34.26
N ALA A 326 28.03 9.37 -33.15
CA ALA A 326 28.59 8.28 -32.40
C ALA A 326 28.53 6.94 -33.16
N TYR A 327 27.38 6.58 -33.75
CA TYR A 327 27.28 5.37 -34.57
C TYR A 327 28.19 5.46 -35.80
N ASP A 328 28.23 6.60 -36.47
CA ASP A 328 29.05 6.80 -37.67
C ASP A 328 30.54 6.64 -37.35
N ALA A 329 31.02 7.24 -36.26
CA ALA A 329 32.41 7.07 -35.81
C ALA A 329 32.74 5.63 -35.34
N TYR A 330 31.74 4.87 -34.86
CA TYR A 330 31.93 3.46 -34.53
C TYR A 330 31.96 2.59 -35.79
N ALA A 331 31.08 2.86 -36.76
CA ALA A 331 31.06 2.19 -38.05
C ALA A 331 32.35 2.48 -38.84
N GLU A 332 32.85 3.71 -38.80
CA GLU A 332 34.13 4.09 -39.40
C GLU A 332 35.32 3.40 -38.71
N ALA A 333 35.32 3.34 -37.37
CA ALA A 333 36.36 2.61 -36.63
C ALA A 333 36.32 1.10 -36.90
N LYS A 334 35.12 0.51 -36.97
CA LYS A 334 34.93 -0.90 -37.34
C LYS A 334 35.37 -1.16 -38.78
N GLY A 335 35.00 -0.28 -39.70
CA GLY A 335 35.42 -0.34 -41.10
C GLY A 335 36.94 -0.21 -41.28
N LYS A 336 37.59 0.65 -40.48
CA LYS A 336 39.06 0.75 -40.43
C LYS A 336 39.71 -0.51 -39.87
N VAL A 337 39.09 -1.18 -38.90
CA VAL A 337 39.56 -2.49 -38.38
C VAL A 337 39.34 -3.60 -39.39
N GLU A 338 38.21 -3.61 -40.11
CA GLU A 338 37.91 -4.58 -41.18
C GLU A 338 38.82 -4.35 -42.40
N GLN A 339 39.07 -3.12 -42.83
CA GLN A 339 40.05 -2.78 -43.87
C GLN A 339 41.49 -3.13 -43.44
N ALA A 340 41.86 -2.81 -42.19
CA ALA A 340 43.12 -3.24 -41.63
C ALA A 340 43.21 -4.75 -41.42
N SER A 341 42.09 -5.50 -41.49
CA SER A 341 42.09 -6.97 -41.49
C SER A 341 42.19 -7.57 -42.90
N LEU A 342 41.72 -6.84 -43.91
CA LEU A 342 41.74 -7.23 -45.33
C LEU A 342 43.10 -6.95 -46.01
N ILE A 343 43.86 -5.95 -45.55
CA ILE A 343 45.24 -5.66 -46.05
C ILE A 343 46.26 -6.71 -45.55
N LEU A 344 45.87 -7.61 -44.64
CA LEU A 344 46.79 -8.48 -43.89
C LEU A 344 47.28 -9.73 -44.62
N GLU A 345 47.07 -9.89 -45.93
CA GLU A 345 47.64 -11.02 -46.67
C GLU A 345 49.11 -10.81 -47.11
N SER A 346 49.70 -9.61 -46.94
CA SER A 346 51.06 -9.32 -47.44
C SER A 346 52.13 -8.84 -46.44
N ASP A 347 51.80 -8.58 -45.16
CA ASP A 347 52.73 -7.89 -44.26
C ASP A 347 53.24 -8.78 -43.11
N THR A 348 54.47 -8.52 -42.65
CA THR A 348 55.18 -9.30 -41.63
C THR A 348 54.49 -9.29 -40.25
N PRO A 349 54.70 -10.31 -39.38
CA PRO A 349 53.98 -10.46 -38.10
C PRO A 349 54.09 -9.25 -37.14
N GLU A 350 55.19 -8.50 -37.21
CA GLU A 350 55.48 -7.35 -36.35
C GLU A 350 54.72 -6.09 -36.79
N GLU A 351 54.60 -5.84 -38.10
CA GLU A 351 53.81 -4.73 -38.66
C GLU A 351 52.31 -4.94 -38.47
N ARG A 352 51.84 -6.19 -38.60
CA ARG A 352 50.46 -6.61 -38.28
C ARG A 352 50.14 -6.33 -36.81
N SER A 353 51.04 -6.67 -35.89
CA SER A 353 50.92 -6.40 -34.45
C SER A 353 50.84 -4.90 -34.14
N ALA A 354 51.71 -4.08 -34.76
CA ALA A 354 51.73 -2.63 -34.57
C ALA A 354 50.46 -1.94 -35.07
N ARG A 355 49.99 -2.28 -36.29
CA ARG A 355 48.76 -1.73 -36.87
C ARG A 355 47.50 -2.15 -36.10
N ILE A 356 47.42 -3.40 -35.63
CA ILE A 356 46.31 -3.85 -34.76
C ILE A 356 46.34 -3.11 -33.42
N LYS A 357 47.53 -2.85 -32.86
CA LYS A 357 47.70 -2.10 -31.60
C LYS A 357 47.32 -0.63 -31.77
N GLU A 358 47.63 -0.02 -32.91
CA GLU A 358 47.25 1.35 -33.28
C GLU A 358 45.73 1.46 -33.54
N ALA A 359 45.13 0.51 -34.27
CA ALA A 359 43.68 0.41 -34.45
C ALA A 359 42.92 0.21 -33.12
N LYS A 360 43.46 -0.62 -32.21
CA LYS A 360 42.92 -0.79 -30.84
C LYS A 360 43.07 0.46 -29.96
N LYS A 361 44.11 1.25 -30.18
CA LYS A 361 44.35 2.52 -29.46
C LYS A 361 43.32 3.59 -29.84
N GLY A 362 42.82 3.58 -31.08
CA GLY A 362 41.69 4.39 -31.51
C GLY A 362 40.35 3.99 -30.84
N LEU A 363 40.11 2.69 -30.65
CA LEU A 363 38.87 2.15 -30.05
C LEU A 363 38.74 2.39 -28.53
N SER A 364 39.85 2.43 -27.79
CA SER A 364 39.83 2.56 -26.32
C SER A 364 39.37 3.93 -25.81
N GLY A 365 39.52 5.00 -26.62
CA GLY A 365 39.02 6.34 -26.30
C GLY A 365 37.52 6.56 -26.55
N LEU A 366 36.88 5.67 -27.32
CA LEU A 366 35.54 5.87 -27.88
C LEU A 366 34.41 5.18 -27.09
N SER A 367 34.67 4.21 -26.20
CA SER A 367 33.61 3.38 -25.61
C SER A 367 32.88 3.99 -24.40
N LEU A 368 33.59 4.67 -23.48
CA LEU A 368 33.00 5.02 -22.18
C LEU A 368 32.16 6.32 -22.19
N LYS A 369 32.62 7.38 -22.86
CA LYS A 369 31.89 8.67 -22.96
C LYS A 369 30.59 8.54 -23.79
N LYS A 370 30.60 7.66 -24.79
CA LYS A 370 29.47 7.36 -25.70
C LYS A 370 28.35 6.59 -25.02
N ILE A 371 28.70 5.53 -24.27
CA ILE A 371 27.74 4.73 -23.49
C ILE A 371 27.09 5.59 -22.37
N MET A 372 27.82 6.52 -21.77
CA MET A 372 27.24 7.48 -20.80
C MET A 372 26.28 8.49 -21.44
N ALA A 373 26.50 8.88 -22.71
CA ALA A 373 25.59 9.76 -23.45
C ALA A 373 24.29 9.03 -23.82
N GLU A 374 24.36 7.76 -24.24
CA GLU A 374 23.18 6.92 -24.50
C GLU A 374 22.34 6.70 -23.23
N ASN A 375 22.96 6.35 -22.11
CA ASN A 375 22.24 6.16 -20.84
C ASN A 375 21.59 7.45 -20.32
N LYS A 376 22.21 8.62 -20.54
CA LYS A 376 21.60 9.91 -20.20
C LYS A 376 20.40 10.22 -21.10
N ALA A 377 20.52 10.10 -22.43
CA ALA A 377 19.42 10.42 -23.35
C ALA A 377 18.21 9.49 -23.15
N VAL A 378 18.44 8.19 -22.96
CA VAL A 378 17.37 7.20 -22.69
C VAL A 378 16.74 7.44 -21.31
N GLY A 379 17.54 7.71 -20.27
CA GLY A 379 17.04 8.01 -18.93
C GLY A 379 16.20 9.29 -18.86
N TYR A 380 16.56 10.33 -19.62
CA TYR A 380 15.79 11.58 -19.70
C TYR A 380 14.47 11.39 -20.46
N LYS A 381 14.48 10.69 -21.61
CA LYS A 381 13.26 10.39 -22.37
C LYS A 381 12.29 9.52 -21.56
N GLN A 382 12.81 8.44 -20.97
CA GLN A 382 12.01 7.52 -20.16
C GLN A 382 11.45 8.18 -18.88
N SER A 383 12.16 9.13 -18.26
CA SER A 383 11.61 9.91 -17.16
C SER A 383 10.51 10.89 -17.59
N TRP A 384 10.51 11.35 -18.85
CA TRP A 384 9.55 12.32 -19.39
C TRP A 384 8.28 11.61 -19.87
N ASP A 385 8.43 10.53 -20.62
CA ASP A 385 7.32 9.63 -21.01
C ASP A 385 6.59 9.15 -19.76
N ASN A 386 7.32 8.69 -18.73
CA ASN A 386 6.72 8.31 -17.44
C ASN A 386 5.96 9.45 -16.72
N LYS A 387 6.27 10.73 -16.97
CA LYS A 387 5.55 11.87 -16.38
C LYS A 387 4.31 12.21 -17.19
N VAL A 388 4.40 12.14 -18.52
CA VAL A 388 3.26 12.32 -19.44
C VAL A 388 2.26 11.19 -19.25
N ASP A 389 2.71 9.93 -19.25
CA ASP A 389 1.89 8.74 -19.01
C ASP A 389 1.15 8.82 -17.67
N LYS A 390 1.82 9.27 -16.61
CA LYS A 390 1.18 9.48 -15.29
C LYS A 390 0.15 10.62 -15.29
N LEU A 391 0.31 11.64 -16.13
CA LEU A 391 -0.66 12.73 -16.26
C LEU A 391 -1.83 12.32 -17.16
N GLU A 392 -1.58 11.58 -18.23
CA GLU A 392 -2.58 11.02 -19.12
C GLU A 392 -3.42 9.94 -18.40
N GLU A 393 -2.81 9.10 -17.56
CA GLU A 393 -3.52 8.16 -16.68
C GLU A 393 -4.44 8.91 -15.70
N LYS A 394 -3.95 9.99 -15.08
CA LYS A 394 -4.77 10.84 -14.20
C LYS A 394 -5.91 11.52 -14.96
N LEU A 395 -5.67 11.98 -16.19
CA LEU A 395 -6.69 12.58 -17.04
C LEU A 395 -7.76 11.54 -17.41
N ARG A 396 -7.34 10.33 -17.81
CA ARG A 396 -8.23 9.21 -18.12
C ARG A 396 -9.10 8.85 -16.92
N VAL A 397 -8.55 8.73 -15.72
CA VAL A 397 -9.34 8.46 -14.50
C VAL A 397 -10.35 9.57 -14.22
N VAL A 398 -9.96 10.84 -14.37
CA VAL A 398 -10.87 11.97 -14.17
C VAL A 398 -11.97 11.98 -15.23
N ASN A 399 -11.65 11.69 -16.50
CA ASN A 399 -12.61 11.62 -17.59
C ASN A 399 -13.55 10.42 -17.46
N THR A 400 -13.08 9.25 -17.04
CA THR A 400 -13.94 8.11 -16.69
C THR A 400 -14.90 8.46 -15.55
N GLN A 401 -14.42 9.17 -14.52
CA GLN A 401 -15.31 9.65 -13.45
C GLN A 401 -16.33 10.68 -13.96
N ILE A 402 -15.96 11.56 -14.89
CA ILE A 402 -16.88 12.51 -15.51
C ILE A 402 -17.91 11.77 -16.38
N ASP A 403 -17.48 10.75 -17.12
CA ASP A 403 -18.34 9.94 -17.98
C ASP A 403 -19.28 9.05 -17.16
N ASP A 404 -18.83 8.46 -16.06
CA ASP A 404 -19.68 7.73 -15.11
C ASP A 404 -20.73 8.67 -14.50
N LEU A 405 -20.33 9.90 -14.14
CA LEU A 405 -21.26 10.92 -13.65
C LEU A 405 -22.28 11.35 -14.71
N ARG A 406 -21.92 11.29 -16.00
CA ARG A 406 -22.79 11.67 -17.14
C ARG A 406 -23.68 10.53 -17.64
N LYS A 407 -23.19 9.28 -17.62
CA LYS A 407 -23.92 8.09 -18.09
C LYS A 407 -25.10 7.74 -17.17
N ASN A 408 -25.00 8.07 -15.89
CA ASN A 408 -25.96 7.70 -14.86
C ASN A 408 -27.02 8.80 -14.62
N ASN A 409 -27.65 9.33 -15.68
CA ASN A 409 -28.68 10.38 -15.61
C ASN A 409 -29.67 10.14 -14.45
N LEU A 410 -29.60 11.01 -13.43
CA LEU A 410 -29.80 10.76 -12.00
C LEU A 410 -31.05 9.96 -11.55
N SER A 411 -30.81 9.02 -10.61
CA SER A 411 -31.75 8.66 -9.53
C SER A 411 -31.04 8.74 -8.17
N PHE A 412 -31.80 8.95 -7.08
CA PHE A 412 -31.29 9.11 -5.70
C PHE A 412 -30.47 7.89 -5.22
N SER A 413 -30.72 6.70 -5.76
CA SER A 413 -30.03 5.45 -5.36
C SER A 413 -28.61 5.33 -5.94
N VAL A 414 -28.35 5.92 -7.11
CA VAL A 414 -27.11 5.69 -7.88
C VAL A 414 -25.93 6.52 -7.38
N LEU A 415 -26.14 7.60 -6.63
CA LEU A 415 -25.05 8.45 -6.14
C LEU A 415 -24.73 8.19 -4.67
N ASP A 416 -25.67 7.66 -3.88
CA ASP A 416 -25.32 7.03 -2.61
C ASP A 416 -24.42 5.81 -2.87
N SER A 417 -24.64 5.11 -3.99
CA SER A 417 -23.77 4.08 -4.57
C SER A 417 -22.36 4.59 -4.92
N VAL A 418 -22.26 5.75 -5.60
CA VAL A 418 -20.98 6.33 -6.02
C VAL A 418 -20.15 6.90 -4.85
N GLU A 419 -20.79 7.52 -3.83
CA GLU A 419 -20.08 7.95 -2.60
C GLU A 419 -19.75 6.77 -1.66
N ASN A 420 -20.51 5.66 -1.70
CA ASN A 420 -20.32 4.51 -0.80
C ASN A 420 -19.56 3.31 -1.38
N LYS A 421 -19.02 3.36 -2.60
CA LYS A 421 -18.22 2.25 -3.18
C LYS A 421 -17.07 1.77 -2.26
N THR A 422 -16.52 2.63 -1.40
CA THR A 422 -15.50 2.23 -0.41
C THR A 422 -16.06 1.80 0.96
N LYS A 423 -17.34 2.00 1.24
CA LYS A 423 -17.95 1.80 2.58
C LYS A 423 -19.05 0.72 2.62
N TYR A 424 -19.69 0.41 1.48
CA TYR A 424 -20.77 -0.59 1.38
C TYR A 424 -20.79 -1.39 0.06
N GLY A 425 -19.67 -1.43 -0.68
CA GLY A 425 -19.60 -2.03 -2.03
C GLY A 425 -20.03 -3.50 -2.18
N ARG A 426 -20.17 -4.28 -1.11
CA ARG A 426 -20.70 -5.66 -1.15
C ARG A 426 -22.23 -5.77 -0.96
N PHE A 427 -22.91 -4.65 -0.66
CA PHE A 427 -24.36 -4.60 -0.45
C PHE A 427 -25.09 -4.06 -1.70
N ASN A 428 -24.46 -3.14 -2.44
CA ASN A 428 -25.04 -2.55 -3.66
C ASN A 428 -25.13 -3.53 -4.84
N THR A 429 -24.14 -4.39 -5.00
CA THR A 429 -24.05 -5.31 -6.14
C THR A 429 -25.19 -6.34 -6.18
N TYR A 430 -25.70 -6.76 -5.01
CA TYR A 430 -26.82 -7.71 -4.96
C TYR A 430 -28.12 -7.09 -5.47
N TYR A 431 -28.46 -5.88 -4.99
CA TYR A 431 -29.65 -5.16 -5.42
C TYR A 431 -29.54 -4.68 -6.86
N GLU A 432 -28.37 -4.22 -7.31
CA GLU A 432 -28.12 -3.89 -8.72
C GLU A 432 -28.36 -5.10 -9.63
N ASN A 433 -27.91 -6.29 -9.24
CA ASN A 433 -28.13 -7.50 -10.02
C ASN A 433 -29.60 -7.95 -10.01
N LEU A 434 -30.27 -7.92 -8.87
CA LEU A 434 -31.68 -8.31 -8.77
C LEU A 434 -32.59 -7.34 -9.53
N THR A 435 -32.36 -6.04 -9.39
CA THR A 435 -33.11 -5.01 -10.13
C THR A 435 -32.83 -5.06 -11.64
N SER A 436 -31.62 -5.45 -12.06
CA SER A 436 -31.32 -5.71 -13.48
C SER A 436 -32.14 -6.88 -14.03
N ILE A 437 -32.25 -7.98 -13.28
CA ILE A 437 -33.06 -9.15 -13.68
C ILE A 437 -34.56 -8.76 -13.76
N ASP A 438 -35.06 -8.01 -12.77
CA ASP A 438 -36.45 -7.56 -12.75
C ASP A 438 -36.78 -6.61 -13.93
N ARG A 439 -35.85 -5.72 -14.29
CA ARG A 439 -36.00 -4.83 -15.46
C ARG A 439 -36.02 -5.60 -16.78
N GLU A 440 -35.20 -6.66 -16.93
CA GLU A 440 -35.25 -7.53 -18.11
C GLU A 440 -36.62 -8.21 -18.22
N ILE A 441 -37.14 -8.74 -17.11
CA ILE A 441 -38.47 -9.38 -17.06
C ILE A 441 -39.54 -8.39 -17.53
N THR A 442 -39.55 -7.16 -17.02
CA THR A 442 -40.53 -6.13 -17.40
C THR A 442 -40.41 -5.71 -18.88
N PHE A 443 -39.21 -5.63 -19.44
CA PHE A 443 -39.02 -5.37 -20.88
C PHE A 443 -39.70 -6.44 -21.75
N TYR A 444 -39.48 -7.73 -21.43
CA TYR A 444 -40.08 -8.83 -22.20
C TYR A 444 -41.60 -8.96 -21.99
N GLN A 445 -42.13 -8.51 -20.84
CA GLN A 445 -43.57 -8.46 -20.60
C GLN A 445 -44.29 -7.42 -21.49
N LEU A 446 -43.62 -6.31 -21.80
CA LEU A 446 -44.17 -5.21 -22.59
C LEU A 446 -43.74 -5.24 -24.07
N TYR A 447 -43.09 -6.33 -24.50
CA TYR A 447 -42.42 -6.41 -25.79
C TYR A 447 -43.37 -6.09 -26.97
N ASP A 448 -44.60 -6.63 -26.95
CA ASP A 448 -45.58 -6.43 -28.04
C ASP A 448 -46.03 -4.97 -28.17
N GLU A 449 -46.22 -4.27 -27.05
CA GLU A 449 -46.58 -2.85 -27.02
C GLU A 449 -45.45 -1.98 -27.58
N LEU A 450 -44.20 -2.30 -27.23
CA LEU A 450 -43.02 -1.59 -27.70
C LEU A 450 -42.76 -1.76 -29.19
N VAL A 451 -43.05 -2.93 -29.75
CA VAL A 451 -42.96 -3.18 -31.20
C VAL A 451 -43.99 -2.31 -31.96
N SER A 452 -45.21 -2.20 -31.43
CA SER A 452 -46.26 -1.35 -32.01
C SER A 452 -45.86 0.13 -32.03
N ASP A 453 -45.30 0.63 -30.93
CA ASP A 453 -44.85 2.03 -30.83
C ASP A 453 -43.64 2.33 -31.72
N PHE A 454 -42.74 1.36 -31.89
CA PHE A 454 -41.62 1.46 -32.83
C PHE A 454 -42.12 1.66 -34.27
N GLU A 455 -43.09 0.86 -34.71
CA GLU A 455 -43.65 0.91 -36.08
C GLU A 455 -44.41 2.22 -36.34
N LYS A 456 -45.18 2.72 -35.38
CA LYS A 456 -45.86 4.02 -35.49
C LYS A 456 -44.86 5.17 -35.66
N GLY A 457 -43.81 5.19 -34.85
CA GLY A 457 -42.75 6.20 -34.93
C GLY A 457 -42.03 6.13 -36.28
N PHE A 458 -41.69 4.94 -36.74
CA PHE A 458 -41.02 4.70 -38.03
C PHE A 458 -41.80 5.29 -39.21
N ASN A 459 -43.13 5.15 -39.23
CA ASN A 459 -43.98 5.61 -40.31
C ASN A 459 -44.27 7.13 -40.29
N SER A 460 -44.21 7.77 -39.13
CA SER A 460 -44.52 9.22 -38.96
C SER A 460 -43.31 10.15 -39.15
N TYR A 461 -42.11 9.60 -39.38
CA TYR A 461 -40.85 10.33 -39.38
C TYR A 461 -40.77 11.54 -40.35
N THR A 462 -41.32 11.43 -41.56
CA THR A 462 -41.12 12.43 -42.64
C THR A 462 -41.81 13.77 -42.37
N GLU A 463 -43.02 13.76 -41.80
CA GLU A 463 -43.81 14.97 -41.53
C GLU A 463 -43.21 15.78 -40.38
N ILE A 464 -42.83 15.11 -39.29
CA ILE A 464 -42.27 15.73 -38.08
C ILE A 464 -40.88 16.32 -38.38
N ASN A 465 -40.10 15.71 -39.26
CA ASN A 465 -38.77 16.20 -39.61
C ASN A 465 -38.80 17.54 -40.36
N ALA A 466 -39.81 17.74 -41.21
CA ALA A 466 -40.02 18.99 -41.95
C ALA A 466 -40.46 20.15 -41.03
N GLU A 467 -41.27 19.87 -40.00
CA GLU A 467 -41.72 20.86 -39.02
C GLU A 467 -40.57 21.31 -38.10
N ASN A 468 -39.75 20.36 -37.63
CA ASN A 468 -38.57 20.64 -36.82
C ASN A 468 -37.54 21.52 -37.55
N ALA A 469 -37.38 21.34 -38.87
CA ALA A 469 -36.50 22.19 -39.68
C ALA A 469 -36.92 23.66 -39.68
N LYS A 470 -38.23 23.94 -39.83
CA LYS A 470 -38.79 25.31 -39.78
C LYS A 470 -38.64 25.96 -38.40
N GLY A 471 -38.75 25.18 -37.32
CA GLY A 471 -38.54 25.66 -35.95
C GLY A 471 -37.12 26.17 -35.69
N ARG A 472 -36.10 25.54 -36.30
CA ARG A 472 -34.68 25.93 -36.14
C ARG A 472 -34.34 27.27 -36.80
N GLU A 473 -34.97 27.55 -37.94
CA GLU A 473 -34.78 28.80 -38.68
C GLU A 473 -35.26 29.99 -37.85
N LYS A 474 -36.50 29.91 -37.32
CA LYS A 474 -37.08 30.92 -36.43
C LYS A 474 -36.25 31.16 -35.16
N LEU A 475 -35.71 30.11 -34.54
CA LEU A 475 -34.85 30.24 -33.36
C LEU A 475 -33.51 30.93 -33.68
N THR A 476 -32.99 30.74 -34.90
CA THR A 476 -31.74 31.35 -35.33
C THR A 476 -31.91 32.84 -35.60
N GLU A 477 -33.03 33.24 -36.19
CA GLU A 477 -33.41 34.65 -36.36
C GLU A 477 -33.57 35.36 -35.01
N SER A 478 -34.37 34.80 -34.10
CA SER A 478 -34.60 35.39 -32.76
C SER A 478 -33.31 35.56 -31.94
N ARG A 479 -32.34 34.65 -32.10
CA ARG A 479 -31.02 34.78 -31.46
C ARG A 479 -30.25 35.99 -31.99
N ASN A 480 -30.25 36.20 -33.31
CA ASN A 480 -29.48 37.26 -33.95
C ASN A 480 -30.01 38.64 -33.54
N GLU A 481 -31.34 38.82 -33.51
CA GLU A 481 -31.97 40.07 -33.05
C GLU A 481 -31.60 40.42 -31.60
N LYS A 482 -31.65 39.43 -30.70
CA LYS A 482 -31.27 39.62 -29.29
C LYS A 482 -29.78 39.96 -29.14
N MET A 483 -28.91 39.36 -29.94
CA MET A 483 -27.48 39.68 -29.94
C MET A 483 -27.20 41.11 -30.39
N GLU A 484 -27.94 41.61 -31.39
CA GLU A 484 -27.81 42.97 -31.89
C GLU A 484 -28.27 44.02 -30.86
N ALA A 485 -29.40 43.75 -30.19
CA ALA A 485 -29.90 44.61 -29.12
C ALA A 485 -28.89 44.74 -27.95
N ILE A 486 -28.29 43.62 -27.52
CA ILE A 486 -27.26 43.60 -26.46
C ILE A 486 -26.06 44.45 -26.87
N ASN A 487 -25.56 44.29 -28.11
CA ASN A 487 -24.41 45.06 -28.58
C ASN A 487 -24.69 46.57 -28.53
N LYS A 488 -25.84 47.01 -29.05
CA LYS A 488 -26.24 48.42 -29.08
C LYS A 488 -26.33 49.04 -27.68
N GLN A 489 -26.87 48.31 -26.71
CA GLN A 489 -26.98 48.78 -25.33
C GLN A 489 -25.61 49.04 -24.69
N TYR A 490 -24.69 48.08 -24.76
CA TYR A 490 -23.40 48.19 -24.07
C TYR A 490 -22.43 49.17 -24.76
N ASP A 491 -22.52 49.30 -26.09
CA ASP A 491 -21.68 50.25 -26.83
C ASP A 491 -22.06 51.71 -26.46
N SER A 492 -23.34 51.98 -26.17
CA SER A 492 -23.80 53.29 -25.68
C SER A 492 -23.24 53.67 -24.30
N ILE A 493 -23.03 52.67 -23.43
CA ILE A 493 -22.46 52.85 -22.09
C ILE A 493 -20.97 53.17 -22.19
N GLU A 494 -20.23 52.49 -23.08
CA GLU A 494 -18.81 52.78 -23.32
C GLU A 494 -18.62 54.19 -23.91
N ALA A 495 -19.46 54.60 -24.86
CA ALA A 495 -19.41 55.94 -25.44
C ALA A 495 -19.62 57.05 -24.39
N ARG A 496 -20.60 56.88 -23.49
CA ARG A 496 -20.88 57.85 -22.41
C ARG A 496 -19.76 57.93 -21.37
N ARG A 497 -19.04 56.84 -21.14
CA ARG A 497 -17.87 56.84 -20.25
C ARG A 497 -16.70 57.58 -20.87
N GLN A 498 -16.50 57.45 -22.18
CA GLN A 498 -15.43 58.14 -22.90
C GLN A 498 -15.64 59.66 -22.89
N SER A 499 -16.86 60.14 -23.14
CA SER A 499 -17.14 61.58 -23.15
C SER A 499 -16.82 62.28 -21.81
N ILE A 500 -17.05 61.61 -20.68
CA ILE A 500 -16.74 62.16 -19.33
C ILE A 500 -15.22 62.17 -19.08
N ILE A 501 -14.47 61.21 -19.63
CA ILE A 501 -13.01 61.20 -19.54
C ILE A 501 -12.43 62.38 -20.33
N ASP A 502 -12.98 62.65 -21.51
CA ASP A 502 -12.57 63.76 -22.37
C ASP A 502 -12.86 65.12 -21.71
N GLU A 503 -13.99 65.27 -20.99
CA GLU A 503 -14.27 66.45 -20.14
C GLU A 503 -13.15 66.70 -19.11
N GLY A 504 -12.65 65.64 -18.46
CA GLY A 504 -11.56 65.73 -17.49
C GLY A 504 -10.20 66.10 -18.09
N GLN A 505 -9.94 65.73 -19.34
CA GLN A 505 -8.73 66.17 -20.05
C GLN A 505 -8.81 67.67 -20.39
N LYS A 506 -9.97 68.12 -20.87
CA LYS A 506 -10.21 69.53 -21.18
C LYS A 506 -9.99 70.46 -19.98
N GLU A 507 -10.39 70.03 -18.78
CA GLU A 507 -10.12 70.78 -17.54
C GLU A 507 -8.63 70.90 -17.18
N LYS A 508 -7.82 69.88 -17.49
CA LYS A 508 -6.37 69.94 -17.30
C LYS A 508 -5.70 70.88 -18.29
N GLU A 509 -6.16 70.88 -19.54
CA GLU A 509 -5.69 71.84 -20.56
C GLU A 509 -6.05 73.28 -20.19
N ASN A 510 -7.26 73.51 -19.69
CA ASN A 510 -7.69 74.82 -19.19
C ASN A 510 -6.81 75.32 -18.04
N LEU A 511 -6.41 74.44 -17.11
CA LEU A 511 -5.45 74.77 -16.06
C LEU A 511 -4.08 75.17 -16.62
N ALA A 512 -3.56 74.40 -17.58
CA ALA A 512 -2.27 74.70 -18.19
C ALA A 512 -2.26 76.09 -18.86
N LYS A 513 -3.35 76.42 -19.56
CA LYS A 513 -3.55 77.75 -20.17
C LYS A 513 -3.64 78.86 -19.11
N ALA A 514 -4.39 78.65 -18.03
CA ALA A 514 -4.53 79.63 -16.95
C ALA A 514 -3.18 79.90 -16.22
N ILE A 515 -2.36 78.86 -16.02
CA ILE A 515 -1.02 79.01 -15.42
C ILE A 515 -0.08 79.76 -16.36
N ALA A 516 -0.13 79.49 -17.67
CA ALA A 516 0.68 80.22 -18.65
C ALA A 516 0.30 81.71 -18.67
N ALA A 517 -1.00 82.01 -18.74
CA ALA A 517 -1.51 83.39 -18.72
C ALA A 517 -1.09 84.15 -17.45
N ALA A 518 -1.22 83.53 -16.27
CA ALA A 518 -0.83 84.16 -15.00
C ALA A 518 0.70 84.38 -14.86
N LYS A 519 1.52 83.64 -15.61
CA LYS A 519 2.99 83.84 -15.62
C LYS A 519 3.43 84.95 -16.56
N GLU A 520 2.73 85.11 -17.68
CA GLU A 520 3.04 86.09 -18.73
C GLU A 520 2.44 87.47 -18.45
N ASP A 521 1.47 87.58 -17.53
CA ASP A 521 0.85 88.85 -17.16
C ASP A 521 1.81 89.77 -16.37
N ALA A 522 2.39 90.74 -17.07
CA ALA A 522 3.37 91.69 -16.55
C ALA A 522 2.81 92.66 -15.49
N SER A 523 1.48 92.75 -15.34
CA SER A 523 0.81 93.68 -14.42
C SER A 523 0.72 93.18 -12.97
N LEU A 524 0.93 91.88 -12.74
CA LEU A 524 0.81 91.24 -11.42
C LEU A 524 2.15 91.18 -10.69
N THR A 525 2.17 91.55 -9.41
CA THR A 525 3.34 91.35 -8.54
C THR A 525 3.59 89.85 -8.29
N GLU A 526 4.80 89.48 -7.87
CA GLU A 526 5.19 88.08 -7.71
C GLU A 526 4.30 87.31 -6.70
N ALA A 527 3.84 88.00 -5.65
CA ALA A 527 2.88 87.46 -4.68
C ALA A 527 1.49 87.24 -5.29
N GLU A 528 1.00 88.15 -6.14
CA GLU A 528 -0.30 88.06 -6.80
C GLU A 528 -0.33 86.96 -7.87
N ARG A 529 0.78 86.79 -8.62
CA ARG A 529 0.92 85.66 -9.57
C ARG A 529 0.85 84.32 -8.86
N TYR A 530 1.48 84.22 -7.69
CA TYR A 530 1.45 83.00 -6.89
C TYR A 530 0.03 82.66 -6.44
N GLU A 531 -0.73 83.63 -5.94
CA GLU A 531 -2.13 83.41 -5.54
C GLU A 531 -3.04 83.09 -6.73
N ALA A 532 -2.91 83.77 -7.88
CA ALA A 532 -3.70 83.45 -9.08
C ALA A 532 -3.44 82.02 -9.58
N ILE A 533 -2.18 81.57 -9.57
CA ILE A 533 -1.82 80.18 -9.92
C ILE A 533 -2.37 79.20 -8.88
N LYS A 534 -2.32 79.55 -7.59
CA LYS A 534 -2.84 78.73 -6.49
C LYS A 534 -4.36 78.58 -6.59
N GLU A 535 -5.09 79.64 -6.90
CA GLU A 535 -6.54 79.62 -7.09
C GLU A 535 -6.95 78.82 -8.34
N ALA A 536 -6.25 79.00 -9.47
CA ALA A 536 -6.49 78.21 -10.68
C ALA A 536 -6.26 76.71 -10.43
N LYS A 537 -5.19 76.35 -9.70
CA LYS A 537 -4.93 74.97 -9.28
C LYS A 537 -6.00 74.43 -8.35
N ALA A 538 -6.48 75.22 -7.39
CA ALA A 538 -7.55 74.83 -6.48
C ALA A 538 -8.86 74.58 -7.23
N ARG A 539 -9.20 75.43 -8.20
CA ARG A 539 -10.41 75.31 -9.03
C ARG A 539 -10.37 74.09 -9.94
N CYS A 540 -9.25 73.83 -10.61
CA CYS A 540 -9.06 72.62 -11.41
C CYS A 540 -9.12 71.35 -10.55
N ALA A 541 -8.53 71.38 -9.34
CA ALA A 541 -8.59 70.27 -8.40
C ALA A 541 -10.04 69.95 -7.97
N TYR A 542 -10.87 70.98 -7.75
CA TYR A 542 -12.30 70.81 -7.48
C TYR A 542 -13.05 70.19 -8.66
N ASN A 543 -12.88 70.72 -9.88
CA ASN A 543 -13.55 70.22 -11.08
C ASN A 543 -13.13 68.77 -11.42
N LEU A 544 -11.84 68.45 -11.30
CA LEU A 544 -11.34 67.07 -11.49
C LEU A 544 -11.90 66.11 -10.45
N LYS A 545 -12.14 66.57 -9.22
CA LYS A 545 -12.80 65.75 -8.18
C LYS A 545 -14.25 65.45 -8.57
N THR A 546 -14.96 66.42 -9.14
CA THR A 546 -16.34 66.25 -9.64
C THR A 546 -16.40 65.30 -10.83
N VAL A 547 -15.51 65.45 -11.83
CA VAL A 547 -15.41 64.54 -12.98
C VAL A 547 -15.06 63.12 -12.51
N LYS A 548 -14.11 62.98 -11.57
CA LYS A 548 -13.76 61.68 -10.98
C LYS A 548 -14.96 61.03 -10.27
N GLY A 549 -15.79 61.82 -9.58
CA GLY A 549 -17.05 61.35 -8.99
C GLY A 549 -18.04 60.82 -10.04
N LYS A 550 -18.22 61.53 -11.15
CA LYS A 550 -19.08 61.08 -12.27
C LYS A 550 -18.58 59.78 -12.92
N VAL A 551 -17.26 59.61 -13.09
CA VAL A 551 -16.68 58.37 -13.63
C VAL A 551 -16.82 57.20 -12.67
N LEU A 552 -16.70 57.43 -11.36
CA LEU A 552 -16.88 56.41 -10.32
C LEU A 552 -18.34 55.95 -10.19
N ALA A 553 -19.31 56.78 -10.58
CA ALA A 553 -20.73 56.42 -10.60
C ALA A 553 -21.12 55.52 -11.79
N LEU A 554 -20.25 55.41 -12.81
CA LEU A 554 -20.46 54.50 -13.94
C LEU A 554 -19.77 53.14 -13.69
N PRO A 555 -20.36 52.03 -14.17
CA PRO A 555 -19.75 50.72 -14.03
C PRO A 555 -18.38 50.67 -14.73
N THR A 556 -17.45 49.92 -14.14
CA THR A 556 -16.09 49.81 -14.67
C THR A 556 -16.09 49.08 -16.02
N LYS A 557 -15.07 49.33 -16.86
CA LYS A 557 -14.92 48.64 -18.16
C LYS A 557 -14.87 47.11 -18.00
N LYS A 558 -14.37 46.62 -16.87
CA LYS A 558 -14.31 45.19 -16.55
C LYS A 558 -15.69 44.64 -16.22
N GLU A 559 -16.51 45.37 -15.45
CA GLU A 559 -17.89 45.00 -15.12
C GLU A 559 -18.79 45.05 -16.36
N VAL A 560 -18.68 46.08 -17.20
CA VAL A 560 -19.41 46.20 -18.47
C VAL A 560 -19.09 45.03 -19.41
N LYS A 561 -17.81 44.68 -19.56
CA LYS A 561 -17.40 43.52 -20.37
C LYS A 561 -17.86 42.18 -19.76
N ALA A 562 -17.89 42.07 -18.43
CA ALA A 562 -18.36 40.87 -17.76
C ALA A 562 -19.88 40.69 -17.93
N ALA A 563 -20.66 41.76 -17.74
CA ALA A 563 -22.12 41.76 -17.91
C ALA A 563 -22.52 41.46 -19.37
N LYS A 564 -21.90 42.12 -20.36
CA LYS A 564 -22.10 41.83 -21.80
C LYS A 564 -21.80 40.37 -22.11
N LYS A 565 -20.69 39.82 -21.58
CA LYS A 565 -20.32 38.42 -21.78
C LYS A 565 -21.34 37.47 -21.16
N GLU A 566 -21.87 37.78 -19.99
CA GLU A 566 -22.87 36.95 -19.30
C GLU A 566 -24.20 36.89 -20.07
N GLU A 567 -24.72 38.03 -20.53
CA GLU A 567 -25.94 38.07 -21.34
C GLU A 567 -25.78 37.34 -22.68
N VAL A 568 -24.66 37.55 -23.38
CA VAL A 568 -24.34 36.83 -24.63
C VAL A 568 -24.25 35.31 -24.39
N VAL A 569 -23.68 34.89 -23.26
CA VAL A 569 -23.63 33.48 -22.88
C VAL A 569 -25.03 32.94 -22.61
N ASN A 570 -25.90 33.71 -21.95
CA ASN A 570 -27.28 33.30 -21.64
C ASN A 570 -28.12 33.15 -22.92
N VAL A 571 -28.05 34.09 -23.86
CA VAL A 571 -28.75 34.00 -25.16
C VAL A 571 -28.26 32.79 -25.95
N ASN A 572 -26.95 32.57 -26.03
CA ASN A 572 -26.39 31.40 -26.73
C ASN A 572 -26.72 30.08 -26.04
N ARG A 573 -26.85 30.07 -24.70
CA ARG A 573 -27.24 28.89 -23.94
C ARG A 573 -28.72 28.55 -24.18
N ALA A 574 -29.61 29.55 -24.17
CA ALA A 574 -31.03 29.38 -24.50
C ALA A 574 -31.20 28.85 -25.93
N TYR A 575 -30.51 29.48 -26.90
CA TYR A 575 -30.49 29.00 -28.29
C TYR A 575 -30.05 27.53 -28.39
N LYS A 576 -28.93 27.16 -27.76
CA LYS A 576 -28.43 25.77 -27.80
C LYS A 576 -29.35 24.77 -27.10
N ARG A 577 -30.06 25.19 -26.04
CA ARG A 577 -31.05 24.34 -25.35
C ARG A 577 -32.23 24.05 -26.27
N ASP A 578 -32.82 25.10 -26.83
CA ASP A 578 -34.04 24.98 -27.63
C ASP A 578 -33.75 24.34 -29.00
N PHE A 579 -32.57 24.59 -29.56
CA PHE A 579 -32.09 23.96 -30.80
C PHE A 579 -31.81 22.45 -30.65
N ARG A 580 -31.45 21.96 -29.44
CA ARG A 580 -31.22 20.53 -29.19
C ARG A 580 -32.51 19.71 -29.20
N GLY A 581 -33.65 20.31 -28.86
CA GLY A 581 -34.96 19.65 -28.90
C GLY A 581 -35.47 19.41 -30.34
N LEU A 582 -34.89 20.08 -31.32
CA LEU A 582 -35.30 20.05 -32.74
C LEU A 582 -34.29 19.30 -33.61
N LYS A 583 -33.81 18.15 -33.16
CA LYS A 583 -32.77 17.37 -33.86
C LYS A 583 -33.39 16.58 -35.03
N VAL A 584 -32.84 16.75 -36.24
CA VAL A 584 -33.45 16.32 -37.53
C VAL A 584 -32.68 15.17 -38.19
N ASP A 585 -31.57 14.73 -37.60
CA ASP A 585 -30.62 13.80 -38.23
C ASP A 585 -30.83 12.33 -37.80
N TYR A 586 -32.07 11.94 -37.50
CA TYR A 586 -32.36 10.53 -37.20
C TYR A 586 -32.55 9.76 -38.51
N THR A 587 -32.08 8.52 -38.58
CA THR A 587 -32.65 7.60 -39.58
C THR A 587 -34.09 7.21 -39.17
N PRO A 588 -34.97 6.79 -40.09
CA PRO A 588 -36.33 6.33 -39.73
C PRO A 588 -36.32 5.26 -38.63
N GLU A 589 -35.32 4.37 -38.68
CA GLU A 589 -35.05 3.32 -37.69
C GLU A 589 -34.65 3.88 -36.31
N GLU A 590 -33.79 4.89 -36.28
CA GLU A 590 -33.37 5.55 -35.04
C GLU A 590 -34.53 6.30 -34.40
N TYR A 591 -35.41 6.92 -35.21
CA TYR A 591 -36.58 7.62 -34.71
C TYR A 591 -37.63 6.65 -34.11
N GLY A 592 -37.93 5.54 -34.80
CA GLY A 592 -38.78 4.48 -34.24
C GLY A 592 -38.21 3.90 -32.94
N THR A 593 -36.89 3.70 -32.86
CA THR A 593 -36.20 3.24 -31.64
C THR A 593 -36.37 4.22 -30.49
N HIS A 594 -36.29 5.52 -30.80
CA HIS A 594 -36.48 6.58 -29.82
C HIS A 594 -37.92 6.63 -29.28
N CYS A 595 -38.93 6.44 -30.13
CA CYS A 595 -40.33 6.39 -29.71
C CYS A 595 -40.58 5.21 -28.76
N ALA A 596 -40.22 3.99 -29.14
CA ALA A 596 -40.43 2.81 -28.29
C ALA A 596 -39.60 2.85 -26.99
N ALA A 597 -38.35 3.33 -27.05
CA ALA A 597 -37.54 3.52 -25.85
C ALA A 597 -38.14 4.61 -24.92
N SER A 598 -38.81 5.63 -25.47
CA SER A 598 -39.45 6.67 -24.67
C SER A 598 -40.61 6.15 -23.84
N THR A 599 -41.41 5.20 -24.35
CA THR A 599 -42.51 4.55 -23.59
C THR A 599 -41.95 3.84 -22.36
N LEU A 600 -40.88 3.05 -22.50
CA LEU A 600 -40.19 2.41 -21.36
C LEU A 600 -39.66 3.41 -20.33
N ILE A 601 -39.18 4.56 -20.78
CA ILE A 601 -38.56 5.57 -19.92
C ILE A 601 -39.63 6.39 -19.19
N VAL A 602 -40.67 6.83 -19.89
CA VAL A 602 -41.68 7.76 -19.40
C VAL A 602 -42.74 7.03 -18.59
N ASP A 603 -43.26 5.92 -19.09
CA ASP A 603 -44.40 5.23 -18.46
C ASP A 603 -43.94 4.16 -17.46
N HIS A 604 -42.76 3.57 -17.68
CA HIS A 604 -42.23 2.48 -16.85
C HIS A 604 -40.89 2.81 -16.13
N GLY A 605 -40.37 4.03 -16.27
CA GLY A 605 -39.25 4.53 -15.45
C GLY A 605 -37.89 3.87 -15.70
N PHE A 606 -37.64 3.36 -16.91
CA PHE A 606 -36.35 2.74 -17.27
C PHE A 606 -35.23 3.76 -17.51
N ASP A 607 -33.98 3.34 -17.28
CA ASP A 607 -32.79 4.14 -17.63
C ASP A 607 -32.62 4.24 -19.15
N PHE A 608 -32.36 5.46 -19.66
CA PHE A 608 -32.27 5.74 -21.09
C PHE A 608 -31.30 4.81 -21.84
N ALA A 609 -30.09 4.62 -21.33
CA ALA A 609 -29.07 3.80 -21.99
C ALA A 609 -29.44 2.31 -22.04
N TYR A 610 -30.17 1.84 -21.04
CA TYR A 610 -30.58 0.45 -20.93
C TYR A 610 -31.82 0.17 -21.80
N ALA A 611 -32.85 1.01 -21.73
CA ALA A 611 -34.03 0.93 -22.59
C ALA A 611 -33.64 0.99 -24.07
N TYR A 612 -32.80 1.97 -24.44
CA TYR A 612 -32.35 2.15 -25.82
C TYR A 612 -31.52 0.95 -26.32
N LYS A 613 -30.68 0.36 -25.47
CA LYS A 613 -29.91 -0.84 -25.81
C LYS A 613 -30.83 -2.04 -26.05
N MET A 614 -31.78 -2.28 -25.15
CA MET A 614 -32.68 -3.43 -25.23
C MET A 614 -33.58 -3.36 -26.47
N VAL A 615 -34.20 -2.21 -26.73
CA VAL A 615 -35.01 -1.97 -27.95
C VAL A 615 -34.15 -2.17 -29.20
N ARG A 616 -32.94 -1.60 -29.23
CA ARG A 616 -32.06 -1.71 -30.40
C ARG A 616 -31.53 -3.14 -30.64
N GLU A 617 -31.22 -3.90 -29.61
CA GLU A 617 -30.70 -5.27 -29.76
C GLU A 617 -31.82 -6.27 -30.07
N HIS A 618 -32.99 -6.12 -29.45
CA HIS A 618 -34.03 -7.14 -29.48
C HIS A 618 -35.16 -6.82 -30.45
N ILE A 619 -35.61 -5.57 -30.53
CA ILE A 619 -36.68 -5.16 -31.43
C ILE A 619 -36.11 -4.84 -32.82
N LEU A 620 -35.04 -4.02 -32.89
CA LEU A 620 -34.48 -3.60 -34.18
C LEU A 620 -33.68 -4.70 -34.88
N LYS A 621 -32.80 -5.42 -34.16
CA LYS A 621 -31.85 -6.37 -34.79
C LYS A 621 -32.33 -7.81 -34.86
N LYS A 622 -33.03 -8.31 -33.83
CA LYS A 622 -33.34 -9.73 -33.69
C LYS A 622 -34.81 -10.08 -33.96
N ARG A 623 -35.73 -9.14 -33.69
CA ARG A 623 -37.19 -9.25 -33.87
C ARG A 623 -37.74 -10.64 -33.52
N MET A 624 -37.87 -10.91 -32.23
CA MET A 624 -38.24 -12.23 -31.70
C MET A 624 -39.73 -12.54 -31.88
N GLU A 625 -40.05 -13.84 -32.03
CA GLU A 625 -41.42 -14.36 -32.01
C GLU A 625 -41.94 -14.53 -30.57
N GLN A 626 -43.27 -14.53 -30.41
CA GLN A 626 -43.93 -14.53 -29.09
C GLN A 626 -43.55 -15.76 -28.23
N ALA A 627 -43.38 -16.93 -28.85
CA ALA A 627 -42.92 -18.14 -28.16
C ALA A 627 -41.47 -18.01 -27.61
N GLU A 628 -40.60 -17.27 -28.30
CA GLU A 628 -39.22 -17.03 -27.86
C GLU A 628 -39.18 -16.04 -26.69
N VAL A 629 -40.09 -15.05 -26.71
CA VAL A 629 -40.27 -14.08 -25.62
C VAL A 629 -40.76 -14.77 -24.35
N GLU A 630 -41.77 -15.64 -24.45
CA GLU A 630 -42.27 -16.43 -23.31
C GLU A 630 -41.21 -17.39 -22.75
N GLY A 631 -40.45 -18.04 -23.63
CA GLY A 631 -39.30 -18.87 -23.24
C GLY A 631 -38.27 -18.07 -22.44
N LYS A 632 -37.91 -16.86 -22.90
CA LYS A 632 -36.96 -15.99 -22.20
C LYS A 632 -37.49 -15.48 -20.86
N LEU A 633 -38.79 -15.17 -20.79
CA LEU A 633 -39.46 -14.77 -19.56
C LEU A 633 -39.41 -15.88 -18.49
N SER A 634 -39.60 -17.14 -18.90
CA SER A 634 -39.51 -18.29 -18.00
C SER A 634 -38.09 -18.51 -17.45
N GLU A 635 -37.07 -18.38 -18.31
CA GLU A 635 -35.65 -18.50 -17.94
C GLU A 635 -35.24 -17.43 -16.93
N LEU A 636 -35.63 -16.18 -17.17
CA LEU A 636 -35.31 -15.05 -16.30
C LEU A 636 -36.01 -15.14 -14.94
N ARG A 637 -37.27 -15.63 -14.91
CA ARG A 637 -37.98 -15.90 -13.66
C ARG A 637 -37.31 -17.02 -12.84
N GLY A 638 -36.79 -18.06 -13.50
CA GLY A 638 -36.00 -19.11 -12.85
C GLY A 638 -34.71 -18.58 -12.25
N LYS A 639 -33.92 -17.84 -13.04
CA LYS A 639 -32.68 -17.19 -12.55
C LYS A 639 -32.90 -16.27 -11.36
N ARG A 640 -34.01 -15.54 -11.35
CA ARG A 640 -34.41 -14.70 -10.21
C ARG A 640 -34.65 -15.53 -8.95
N ALA A 641 -35.36 -16.66 -9.07
CA ALA A 641 -35.63 -17.55 -7.93
C ALA A 641 -34.34 -18.14 -7.36
N ASP A 642 -33.46 -18.69 -8.21
CA ASP A 642 -32.17 -19.25 -7.79
C ASP A 642 -31.27 -18.20 -7.12
N TYR A 643 -31.25 -16.98 -7.64
CA TYR A 643 -30.45 -15.88 -7.09
C TYR A 643 -30.95 -15.40 -5.71
N VAL A 644 -32.26 -15.49 -5.47
CA VAL A 644 -32.86 -15.18 -4.17
C VAL A 644 -32.61 -16.32 -3.18
N GLU A 645 -32.68 -17.57 -3.61
CA GLU A 645 -32.44 -18.75 -2.76
C GLU A 645 -30.97 -18.91 -2.34
N ALA A 646 -30.01 -18.58 -3.21
CA ALA A 646 -28.58 -18.69 -2.94
C ALA A 646 -28.03 -17.68 -1.91
N VAL A 647 -28.80 -16.66 -1.50
CA VAL A 647 -28.35 -15.60 -0.56
C VAL A 647 -29.34 -15.43 0.63
N PRO A 648 -29.58 -16.47 1.44
CA PRO A 648 -30.66 -16.45 2.43
C PRO A 648 -30.37 -15.59 3.68
N THR A 649 -29.10 -15.25 3.96
CA THR A 649 -28.67 -14.69 5.26
C THR A 649 -28.17 -13.24 5.24
N LYS A 650 -28.21 -12.53 4.09
CA LYS A 650 -28.04 -11.05 4.09
C LYS A 650 -29.34 -10.30 4.33
N PHE A 651 -30.46 -11.02 4.45
CA PHE A 651 -31.80 -10.52 4.20
C PHE A 651 -32.80 -10.86 5.31
N ASP A 652 -32.42 -10.53 6.54
CA ASP A 652 -33.43 -10.16 7.54
C ASP A 652 -32.72 -9.03 8.27
N GLY A 653 -33.21 -7.79 8.25
CA GLY A 653 -32.67 -6.70 9.09
C GLY A 653 -32.70 -7.04 10.59
N LYS A 654 -33.14 -8.25 10.94
CA LYS A 654 -33.08 -8.86 12.24
C LYS A 654 -31.68 -9.40 12.54
N PRO A 655 -31.12 -9.01 13.69
CA PRO A 655 -30.05 -9.75 14.35
C PRO A 655 -30.08 -11.28 14.26
N LYS A 656 -28.94 -11.92 13.96
CA LYS A 656 -28.77 -13.36 14.25
C LYS A 656 -29.10 -13.63 15.73
N THR A 657 -29.98 -14.58 15.99
CA THR A 657 -30.27 -15.10 17.34
C THR A 657 -29.03 -15.76 17.95
N VAL A 658 -29.00 -15.96 19.27
CA VAL A 658 -27.82 -16.54 19.95
C VAL A 658 -27.47 -17.93 19.42
N LEU A 659 -28.49 -18.79 19.22
CA LEU A 659 -28.31 -20.10 18.59
C LEU A 659 -27.76 -19.99 17.16
N ALA A 660 -28.24 -19.03 16.37
CA ALA A 660 -27.71 -18.78 15.04
C ALA A 660 -26.28 -18.22 15.07
N GLN A 661 -25.92 -17.41 16.07
CA GLN A 661 -24.56 -16.91 16.26
C GLN A 661 -23.61 -18.05 16.65
N LEU A 662 -24.00 -18.92 17.59
CA LEU A 662 -23.21 -20.09 17.98
C LEU A 662 -23.03 -21.06 16.80
N ARG A 663 -24.09 -21.33 16.04
CA ARG A 663 -23.98 -22.13 14.80
C ARG A 663 -23.07 -21.44 13.78
N SER A 664 -23.15 -20.12 13.66
CA SER A 664 -22.26 -19.39 12.75
C SER A 664 -20.80 -19.47 13.15
N LEU A 665 -20.46 -19.66 14.44
CA LEU A 665 -19.07 -19.88 14.86
C LEU A 665 -18.52 -21.25 14.41
N LEU A 666 -19.39 -22.23 14.19
CA LEU A 666 -19.02 -23.56 13.71
C LEU A 666 -19.04 -23.68 12.18
N ASP A 667 -19.70 -22.74 11.50
CA ASP A 667 -19.91 -22.77 10.05
C ASP A 667 -19.31 -21.51 9.38
N GLU A 668 -20.08 -20.42 9.25
CA GLU A 668 -19.65 -19.18 8.57
C GLU A 668 -18.35 -18.55 9.11
N ASN A 669 -18.15 -18.58 10.43
CA ASN A 669 -17.03 -17.99 11.16
C ASN A 669 -16.12 -19.06 11.75
N PHE A 670 -16.09 -20.26 11.16
CA PHE A 670 -15.25 -21.37 11.61
C PHE A 670 -13.78 -20.96 11.79
N HIS A 671 -13.25 -20.12 10.89
CA HIS A 671 -11.89 -19.57 11.00
C HIS A 671 -11.63 -18.84 12.33
N THR A 672 -12.62 -18.12 12.89
CA THR A 672 -12.48 -17.42 14.16
C THR A 672 -12.41 -18.40 15.34
N THR A 673 -13.25 -19.42 15.31
CA THR A 673 -13.28 -20.49 16.34
C THR A 673 -11.99 -21.30 16.31
N LEU A 674 -11.55 -21.69 15.11
CA LEU A 674 -10.33 -22.45 14.91
C LEU A 674 -9.08 -21.67 15.37
N LEU A 675 -9.02 -20.36 15.08
CA LEU A 675 -7.88 -19.52 15.44
C LEU A 675 -7.89 -19.04 16.90
N PHE A 676 -9.01 -19.17 17.62
CA PHE A 676 -9.11 -18.71 19.01
C PHE A 676 -8.04 -19.34 19.91
N LEU A 677 -7.96 -20.68 19.92
CA LEU A 677 -7.01 -21.40 20.79
C LEU A 677 -5.54 -21.10 20.43
N PRO A 678 -5.11 -21.14 19.14
CA PRO A 678 -3.77 -20.72 18.74
C PRO A 678 -3.44 -19.27 19.14
N ILE A 679 -4.36 -18.32 18.96
CA ILE A 679 -4.12 -16.91 19.31
C ILE A 679 -3.94 -16.76 20.82
N VAL A 680 -4.78 -17.41 21.63
CA VAL A 680 -4.63 -17.43 23.10
C VAL A 680 -3.30 -18.06 23.49
N GLY A 681 -2.91 -19.16 22.84
CA GLY A 681 -1.61 -19.81 23.05
C GLY A 681 -0.44 -18.88 22.74
N VAL A 682 -0.49 -18.14 21.63
CA VAL A 682 0.54 -17.15 21.26
C VAL A 682 0.59 -16.01 22.29
N LEU A 683 -0.55 -15.49 22.73
CA LEU A 683 -0.60 -14.41 23.72
C LEU A 683 0.00 -14.86 25.07
N LEU A 684 -0.38 -16.03 25.58
CA LEU A 684 0.03 -16.51 26.89
C LEU A 684 1.44 -17.11 26.91
N PHE A 685 1.83 -17.88 25.89
CA PHE A 685 3.10 -18.61 25.89
C PHE A 685 4.19 -17.95 25.05
N THR A 686 3.88 -16.93 24.25
CA THR A 686 4.88 -16.20 23.45
C THR A 686 4.95 -14.71 23.81
N VAL A 687 3.83 -13.99 23.76
CA VAL A 687 3.82 -12.54 24.04
C VAL A 687 4.04 -12.25 25.51
N MET A 688 3.41 -13.00 26.42
CA MET A 688 3.59 -12.82 27.86
C MET A 688 5.04 -13.01 28.30
N PRO A 689 5.72 -14.14 28.02
CA PRO A 689 7.09 -14.33 28.49
C PRO A 689 8.06 -13.33 27.86
N LEU A 690 7.80 -12.90 26.61
CA LEU A 690 8.56 -11.84 25.95
C LEU A 690 8.41 -10.50 26.70
N ALA A 691 7.20 -10.10 27.05
CA ALA A 691 6.95 -8.88 27.82
C ALA A 691 7.61 -8.94 29.21
N LEU A 692 7.56 -10.11 29.87
CA LEU A 692 8.25 -10.33 31.14
C LEU A 692 9.76 -10.20 31.00
N SER A 693 10.36 -10.84 29.99
CA SER A 693 11.79 -10.73 29.72
C SER A 693 12.20 -9.29 29.44
N ILE A 694 11.38 -8.53 28.70
CA ILE A 694 11.61 -7.12 28.46
C ILE A 694 11.64 -6.33 29.77
N MET A 695 10.67 -6.54 30.66
CA MET A 695 10.61 -5.84 31.95
C MET A 695 11.78 -6.21 32.87
N VAL A 696 12.14 -7.50 32.95
CA VAL A 696 13.28 -7.99 33.75
C VAL A 696 14.60 -7.36 33.28
N ALA A 697 14.76 -7.04 32.00
CA ALA A 697 15.97 -6.36 31.52
C ALA A 697 16.21 -4.97 32.15
N PHE A 698 15.18 -4.33 32.71
CA PHE A 698 15.27 -3.04 33.38
C PHE A 698 15.35 -3.16 34.91
N THR A 699 15.57 -4.36 35.46
CA THR A 699 15.68 -4.61 36.90
C THR A 699 17.04 -5.15 37.30
N ASN A 700 17.38 -5.08 38.58
CA ASN A 700 18.59 -5.74 39.12
C ASN A 700 18.39 -7.24 39.42
N PHE A 701 17.46 -7.91 38.72
CA PHE A 701 17.10 -9.29 39.04
C PHE A 701 18.26 -10.26 38.78
N ASN A 702 18.75 -10.87 39.85
CA ASN A 702 19.81 -11.87 39.89
C ASN A 702 19.49 -12.94 40.96
N VAL A 703 20.32 -13.98 41.05
CA VAL A 703 20.17 -15.08 42.03
C VAL A 703 20.04 -14.57 43.48
N GLN A 704 20.77 -13.53 43.85
CA GLN A 704 20.76 -12.97 45.22
C GLN A 704 19.49 -12.16 45.54
N THR A 705 18.86 -11.58 44.53
CA THR A 705 17.59 -10.83 44.61
C THR A 705 16.35 -11.70 44.37
N THR A 706 16.43 -12.98 44.74
CA THR A 706 15.31 -13.92 44.62
C THR A 706 14.60 -14.06 45.97
N PRO A 707 13.25 -14.02 46.00
CA PRO A 707 12.50 -14.35 47.22
C PRO A 707 12.89 -15.75 47.75
N PRO A 708 12.93 -15.96 49.08
CA PRO A 708 12.44 -15.09 50.15
C PRO A 708 13.47 -14.08 50.69
N THR A 709 14.71 -14.14 50.22
CA THR A 709 15.86 -13.43 50.83
C THR A 709 15.85 -11.93 50.56
N SER A 710 15.57 -11.53 49.32
CA SER A 710 15.34 -10.13 48.94
C SER A 710 14.54 -10.01 47.64
N GLY A 711 13.81 -8.91 47.46
CA GLY A 711 13.15 -8.54 46.21
C GLY A 711 14.10 -7.74 45.31
N PHE A 712 13.69 -7.53 44.05
CA PHE A 712 14.44 -6.70 43.10
C PHE A 712 13.72 -5.37 42.81
N SER A 713 14.43 -4.45 42.18
CA SER A 713 14.00 -3.07 41.91
C SER A 713 14.33 -2.66 40.47
N TRP A 714 13.69 -1.59 40.01
CA TRP A 714 13.98 -1.00 38.70
C TRP A 714 15.34 -0.30 38.73
N VAL A 715 16.21 -0.64 37.78
CA VAL A 715 17.52 0.01 37.55
C VAL A 715 17.56 0.78 36.24
N GLY A 716 16.45 0.80 35.49
CA GLY A 716 16.36 1.46 34.20
C GLY A 716 17.37 0.88 33.20
N TRP A 717 18.15 1.74 32.56
CA TRP A 717 19.08 1.36 31.49
C TRP A 717 20.42 0.79 31.97
N ASN A 718 20.63 0.62 33.28
CA ASN A 718 21.93 0.26 33.83
C ASN A 718 22.48 -1.07 33.26
N ASN A 719 21.63 -2.06 33.04
CA ASN A 719 22.04 -3.33 32.43
C ASN A 719 22.55 -3.14 30.99
N PHE A 720 21.92 -2.28 30.20
CA PHE A 720 22.34 -1.97 28.83
C PHE A 720 23.64 -1.16 28.79
N VAL A 721 23.79 -0.17 29.69
CA VAL A 721 25.02 0.61 29.83
C VAL A 721 26.19 -0.29 30.22
N THR A 722 25.97 -1.20 31.18
CA THR A 722 26.97 -2.17 31.63
C THR A 722 27.40 -3.11 30.49
N LEU A 723 26.47 -3.52 29.62
CA LEU A 723 26.76 -4.37 28.45
C LEU A 723 27.50 -3.63 27.32
N LEU A 724 27.15 -2.37 27.06
CA LEU A 724 27.65 -1.66 25.87
C LEU A 724 28.90 -0.82 26.13
N ILE A 725 28.99 -0.22 27.32
CA ILE A 725 30.04 0.76 27.67
C ILE A 725 31.02 0.16 28.70
N GLY A 726 30.57 -0.83 29.48
CA GLY A 726 31.32 -1.38 30.60
C GLY A 726 31.21 -0.46 31.83
N GLY A 727 30.73 -1.01 32.95
CA GLY A 727 30.73 -0.30 34.22
C GLY A 727 32.13 -0.35 34.84
N GLY A 728 32.65 0.81 35.30
CA GLY A 728 33.85 1.00 36.13
C GLY A 728 34.94 -0.10 36.09
N THR A 729 36.11 0.22 35.55
CA THR A 729 37.32 -0.65 35.49
C THR A 729 37.20 -1.97 34.72
N SER A 730 36.03 -2.39 34.26
CA SER A 730 35.82 -3.68 33.57
C SER A 730 35.37 -3.49 32.12
N SER A 731 36.29 -3.13 31.22
CA SER A 731 36.08 -2.98 29.77
C SER A 731 35.81 -4.30 29.02
N SER A 732 35.35 -5.33 29.72
CA SER A 732 35.42 -6.72 29.30
C SER A 732 34.08 -7.32 28.87
N LEU A 733 32.95 -6.87 29.42
CA LEU A 733 31.63 -7.36 28.98
C LEU A 733 31.29 -6.88 27.57
N ALA A 734 31.60 -5.62 27.25
CA ALA A 734 31.36 -5.05 25.92
C ALA A 734 32.23 -5.70 24.85
N SER A 735 33.50 -5.99 25.17
CA SER A 735 34.40 -6.71 24.26
C SER A 735 33.94 -8.16 24.03
N GLY A 736 33.53 -8.86 25.10
CA GLY A 736 32.92 -10.19 25.01
C GLY A 736 31.66 -10.22 24.14
N LEU A 737 30.72 -9.30 24.37
CA LEU A 737 29.49 -9.18 23.60
C LEU A 737 29.76 -8.93 22.11
N SER A 738 30.60 -7.95 21.78
CA SER A 738 30.89 -7.61 20.38
C SER A 738 31.53 -8.78 19.61
N ARG A 739 32.45 -9.50 20.26
CA ARG A 739 33.09 -10.70 19.70
C ARG A 739 32.08 -11.81 19.45
N THR A 740 31.20 -12.08 20.41
CA THR A 740 30.14 -13.09 20.27
C THR A 740 29.14 -12.73 19.19
N ILE A 741 28.79 -11.44 19.03
CA ILE A 741 27.95 -10.98 17.91
C ILE A 741 28.60 -11.33 16.58
N VAL A 742 29.87 -10.95 16.38
CA VAL A 742 30.59 -11.19 15.11
C VAL A 742 30.66 -12.69 14.83
N TRP A 743 31.04 -13.51 15.81
CA TRP A 743 31.09 -14.96 15.62
C TRP A 743 29.71 -15.54 15.32
N THR A 744 28.65 -15.10 16.02
CA THR A 744 27.28 -15.56 15.79
C THR A 744 26.83 -15.31 14.35
N PHE A 745 27.15 -14.14 13.79
CA PHE A 745 26.85 -13.84 12.39
C PHE A 745 27.67 -14.68 11.41
N VAL A 746 28.98 -14.79 11.62
CA VAL A 746 29.86 -15.62 10.76
C VAL A 746 29.37 -17.06 10.76
N TRP A 747 29.12 -17.61 11.94
CA TRP A 747 28.62 -18.97 12.10
C TRP A 747 27.22 -19.12 11.48
N ALA A 748 26.28 -18.18 11.66
CA ALA A 748 24.94 -18.28 11.08
C ALA A 748 24.96 -18.23 9.55
N ILE A 749 25.79 -17.37 8.97
CA ILE A 749 25.99 -17.29 7.51
C ILE A 749 26.59 -18.60 7.00
N CYS A 750 27.72 -19.04 7.59
CA CYS A 750 28.39 -20.26 7.17
C CYS A 750 27.48 -21.48 7.29
N ALA A 751 26.82 -21.67 8.45
CA ALA A 751 25.92 -22.78 8.72
C ALA A 751 24.72 -22.82 7.77
N THR A 752 24.11 -21.67 7.50
CA THR A 752 22.95 -21.59 6.60
C THR A 752 23.39 -21.83 5.16
N PHE A 753 24.44 -21.13 4.71
CA PHE A 753 24.95 -21.22 3.35
C PHE A 753 25.42 -22.64 3.04
N SER A 754 26.25 -23.25 3.89
CA SER A 754 26.82 -24.57 3.63
C SER A 754 25.73 -25.64 3.58
N ASN A 755 24.81 -25.66 4.56
CA ASN A 755 23.73 -26.65 4.59
C ASN A 755 22.78 -26.52 3.40
N TYR A 756 22.41 -25.27 3.08
CA TYR A 756 21.45 -25.01 2.03
C TYR A 756 22.00 -25.39 0.64
N PHE A 757 23.19 -24.90 0.28
CA PHE A 757 23.75 -25.18 -1.03
C PHE A 757 24.22 -26.63 -1.18
N LEU A 758 24.89 -27.19 -0.18
CA LEU A 758 25.31 -28.59 -0.24
C LEU A 758 24.09 -29.51 -0.25
N GLY A 759 23.07 -29.23 0.56
CA GLY A 759 21.83 -30.00 0.56
C GLY A 759 21.11 -30.00 -0.79
N ILE A 760 21.07 -28.86 -1.50
CA ILE A 760 20.53 -28.79 -2.87
C ILE A 760 21.37 -29.64 -3.82
N ILE A 761 22.70 -29.54 -3.76
CA ILE A 761 23.60 -30.34 -4.62
C ILE A 761 23.37 -31.83 -4.40
N PHE A 762 23.33 -32.29 -3.15
CA PHE A 762 23.05 -33.69 -2.83
C PHE A 762 21.64 -34.13 -3.24
N ALA A 763 20.63 -33.28 -3.06
CA ALA A 763 19.28 -33.56 -3.52
C ALA A 763 19.24 -33.75 -5.05
N LEU A 764 19.91 -32.89 -5.81
CA LEU A 764 20.00 -33.00 -7.27
C LEU A 764 20.75 -34.27 -7.69
N MET A 765 21.85 -34.59 -7.03
CA MET A 765 22.60 -35.82 -7.29
C MET A 765 21.74 -37.06 -7.07
N ILE A 766 21.03 -37.15 -5.95
CA ILE A 766 20.15 -38.30 -5.64
C ILE A 766 19.01 -38.41 -6.64
N ASN A 767 18.45 -37.27 -7.08
CA ASN A 767 17.30 -37.26 -7.98
C ASN A 767 17.66 -37.44 -9.46
N LYS A 768 18.94 -37.28 -9.85
CA LYS A 768 19.40 -37.40 -11.23
C LYS A 768 19.01 -38.74 -11.89
N GLU A 769 18.69 -38.69 -13.17
CA GLU A 769 18.48 -39.87 -14.01
C GLU A 769 19.80 -40.64 -14.16
N GLY A 770 19.83 -41.91 -13.76
CA GLY A 770 21.03 -42.76 -13.76
C GLY A 770 21.52 -43.22 -12.38
N VAL A 771 21.11 -42.57 -11.28
CA VAL A 771 21.43 -43.04 -9.93
C VAL A 771 20.55 -44.25 -9.57
N LYS A 772 21.19 -45.40 -9.31
CA LYS A 772 20.53 -46.62 -8.83
C LYS A 772 20.37 -46.58 -7.31
N PHE A 773 19.35 -47.29 -6.80
CA PHE A 773 19.04 -47.37 -5.36
C PHE A 773 18.82 -46.01 -4.68
N LYS A 774 18.07 -45.10 -5.32
CA LYS A 774 17.78 -43.76 -4.78
C LYS A 774 17.21 -43.78 -3.34
N GLY A 775 16.40 -44.80 -3.02
CA GLY A 775 15.87 -45.01 -1.67
C GLY A 775 16.96 -45.26 -0.62
N PHE A 776 17.98 -46.07 -0.95
CA PHE A 776 19.11 -46.34 -0.06
C PHE A 776 19.91 -45.07 0.23
N TRP A 777 20.26 -44.29 -0.79
CA TRP A 777 21.00 -43.04 -0.59
C TRP A 777 20.23 -42.03 0.26
N ARG A 778 18.92 -41.86 0.02
CA ARG A 778 18.06 -41.00 0.86
C ARG A 778 18.03 -41.49 2.31
N PHE A 779 17.90 -42.80 2.51
CA PHE A 779 17.89 -43.40 3.85
C PHE A 779 19.20 -43.15 4.59
N MET A 780 20.37 -43.37 3.95
CA MET A 780 21.68 -43.17 4.58
C MET A 780 21.90 -41.73 5.07
N PHE A 781 21.50 -40.71 4.29
CA PHE A 781 21.57 -39.32 4.76
C PHE A 781 20.55 -39.03 5.87
N MET A 782 19.36 -39.63 5.80
CA MET A 782 18.31 -39.42 6.80
C MET A 782 18.63 -40.09 8.15
N LEU A 783 19.47 -41.13 8.17
CA LEU A 783 19.95 -41.74 9.43
C LEU A 783 20.61 -40.72 10.36
N ALA A 784 21.30 -39.71 9.83
CA ALA A 784 21.94 -38.67 10.64
C ALA A 784 20.92 -37.80 11.42
N VAL A 785 19.69 -37.70 10.92
CA VAL A 785 18.58 -36.96 11.57
C VAL A 785 17.68 -37.89 12.39
N ALA A 786 17.65 -39.19 12.08
CA ALA A 786 16.89 -40.18 12.83
C ALA A 786 17.38 -40.33 14.28
N VAL A 787 18.69 -40.15 14.51
CA VAL A 787 19.27 -40.12 15.86
C VAL A 787 19.04 -38.74 16.48
N PRO A 788 18.58 -38.65 17.74
CA PRO A 788 18.45 -37.37 18.43
C PRO A 788 19.74 -36.56 18.38
N GLN A 789 19.65 -35.33 17.88
CA GLN A 789 20.80 -34.49 17.57
C GLN A 789 21.77 -34.30 18.75
N PHE A 790 21.28 -34.14 19.97
CA PHE A 790 22.14 -33.92 21.14
C PHE A 790 23.06 -35.11 21.42
N ILE A 791 22.60 -36.35 21.20
CA ILE A 791 23.41 -37.57 21.40
C ILE A 791 24.55 -37.59 20.39
N SER A 792 24.23 -37.37 19.11
CA SER A 792 25.21 -37.33 18.02
C SER A 792 26.29 -36.27 18.26
N LEU A 793 25.91 -35.09 18.75
CA LEU A 793 26.85 -34.00 19.05
C LEU A 793 27.74 -34.29 20.26
N ILE A 794 27.20 -34.87 21.33
CA ILE A 794 27.99 -35.28 22.50
C ILE A 794 28.98 -36.38 22.10
N ALA A 795 28.53 -37.39 21.36
CA ALA A 795 29.39 -38.45 20.86
C ALA A 795 30.53 -37.88 19.98
N MET A 796 30.21 -36.96 19.06
CA MET A 796 31.21 -36.28 18.25
C MET A 796 32.18 -35.45 19.11
N SER A 797 31.71 -34.76 20.15
CA SER A 797 32.55 -34.04 21.10
C SER A 797 33.58 -34.96 21.77
N LEU A 798 33.15 -36.15 22.20
CA LEU A 798 34.03 -37.16 22.80
C LEU A 798 35.07 -37.68 21.80
N LEU A 799 34.67 -37.95 20.55
CA LEU A 799 35.58 -38.39 19.49
C LEU A 799 36.65 -37.33 19.15
N LEU A 800 36.28 -36.04 19.21
CA LEU A 800 37.13 -34.90 18.89
C LEU A 800 38.05 -34.45 20.04
N LYS A 801 37.90 -34.99 21.26
CA LYS A 801 38.88 -34.76 22.34
C LYS A 801 40.26 -35.28 21.91
N ASN A 802 41.34 -34.74 22.47
CA ASN A 802 42.71 -35.20 22.19
C ASN A 802 42.88 -36.71 22.42
N THR A 803 42.21 -37.26 23.43
CA THR A 803 42.19 -38.70 23.76
C THR A 803 41.14 -39.49 22.99
N GLY A 804 40.28 -38.82 22.23
CA GLY A 804 39.24 -39.44 21.42
C GLY A 804 39.80 -39.97 20.10
N ALA A 805 39.05 -40.85 19.43
CA ALA A 805 39.53 -41.52 18.22
C ALA A 805 39.94 -40.55 17.11
N LEU A 806 39.19 -39.45 16.89
CA LEU A 806 39.53 -38.45 15.87
C LEU A 806 40.67 -37.53 16.33
N GLY A 807 40.77 -37.24 17.63
CA GLY A 807 41.91 -36.49 18.18
C GLY A 807 43.22 -37.27 18.08
N GLN A 808 43.19 -38.57 18.38
CA GLN A 808 44.33 -39.47 18.23
C GLN A 808 44.74 -39.62 16.77
N LEU A 809 43.77 -39.85 15.86
CA LEU A 809 44.03 -39.92 14.42
C LEU A 809 44.69 -38.63 13.91
N TYR A 810 44.23 -37.47 14.38
CA TYR A 810 44.84 -36.19 14.02
C TYR A 810 46.28 -36.08 14.53
N PHE A 811 46.54 -36.55 15.75
CA PHE A 811 47.89 -36.59 16.32
C PHE A 811 48.81 -37.51 15.50
N ASP A 812 48.36 -38.71 15.15
CA ASP A 812 49.15 -39.67 14.38
C ASP A 812 49.50 -39.13 12.98
N LEU A 813 48.59 -38.35 12.37
CA LEU A 813 48.80 -37.76 11.04
C LEU A 813 49.65 -36.48 11.05
N THR A 814 49.61 -35.69 12.12
CA THR A 814 50.20 -34.33 12.14
C THR A 814 51.30 -34.13 13.18
N GLY A 815 51.49 -35.08 14.09
CA GLY A 815 52.36 -34.96 15.26
C GLY A 815 51.90 -33.93 16.30
N LYS A 816 50.70 -33.35 16.15
CA LYS A 816 50.18 -32.28 17.01
C LYS A 816 48.84 -32.66 17.60
N ALA A 817 48.61 -32.28 18.87
CA ALA A 817 47.31 -32.46 19.49
C ALA A 817 46.23 -31.63 18.77
N LEU A 818 45.01 -32.15 18.71
CA LEU A 818 43.90 -31.48 18.02
C LEU A 818 43.48 -30.19 18.74
N GLN A 819 43.59 -30.17 20.07
CA GLN A 819 43.23 -29.09 20.99
C GLN A 819 41.78 -28.59 20.83
N PHE A 820 40.87 -29.49 20.48
CA PHE A 820 39.48 -29.15 20.24
C PHE A 820 38.83 -28.57 21.50
N ALA A 821 38.34 -27.33 21.40
CA ALA A 821 37.69 -26.59 22.49
C ALA A 821 38.52 -26.41 23.78
N ALA A 822 39.81 -26.76 23.78
CA ALA A 822 40.67 -26.80 24.97
C ALA A 822 41.74 -25.70 25.02
N SER A 823 41.83 -24.86 23.98
CA SER A 823 42.88 -23.85 23.83
C SER A 823 42.35 -22.51 23.35
N HIS A 824 43.06 -21.44 23.71
CA HIS A 824 42.83 -20.07 23.26
C HIS A 824 43.76 -19.64 22.12
N VAL A 825 44.68 -20.50 21.68
CA VAL A 825 45.62 -20.17 20.61
C VAL A 825 44.82 -19.91 19.33
N PRO A 826 44.98 -18.76 18.64
CA PRO A 826 44.12 -18.36 17.52
C PRO A 826 43.97 -19.40 16.41
N ALA A 827 45.05 -20.12 16.08
CA ALA A 827 45.05 -21.18 15.08
C ALA A 827 44.16 -22.38 15.49
N GLU A 828 44.16 -22.72 16.77
CA GLU A 828 43.41 -23.86 17.33
C GLU A 828 41.94 -23.50 17.57
N VAL A 829 41.67 -22.25 17.95
CA VAL A 829 40.32 -21.67 17.98
C VAL A 829 39.69 -21.68 16.59
N THR A 830 40.44 -21.22 15.59
CA THR A 830 39.98 -21.24 14.19
C THR A 830 39.69 -22.66 13.72
N ARG A 831 40.55 -23.62 14.08
CA ARG A 831 40.33 -25.04 13.80
C ARG A 831 39.05 -25.55 14.46
N THR A 832 38.83 -25.23 15.74
CA THR A 832 37.61 -25.60 16.47
C THR A 832 36.37 -25.04 15.77
N LYS A 833 36.40 -23.77 15.35
CA LYS A 833 35.34 -23.09 14.59
C LYS A 833 35.03 -23.76 13.26
N ILE A 834 36.06 -24.18 12.52
CA ILE A 834 35.90 -24.92 11.25
C ILE A 834 35.26 -26.29 11.51
N ILE A 835 35.74 -27.04 12.51
CA ILE A 835 35.20 -28.37 12.85
C ILE A 835 33.73 -28.27 13.25
N ILE A 836 33.34 -27.25 14.04
CA ILE A 836 31.94 -26.99 14.38
C ILE A 836 31.08 -26.86 13.10
N ILE A 837 31.54 -26.09 12.12
CA ILE A 837 30.80 -25.91 10.85
C ILE A 837 30.70 -27.25 10.09
N LEU A 838 31.77 -28.06 10.05
CA LEU A 838 31.77 -29.37 9.40
C LEU A 838 30.79 -30.35 10.07
N VAL A 839 30.76 -30.39 11.40
CA VAL A 839 29.79 -31.21 12.14
C VAL A 839 28.36 -30.72 11.90
N ASN A 840 28.16 -29.40 11.83
CA ASN A 840 26.87 -28.82 11.49
C ASN A 840 26.42 -29.14 10.05
N ILE A 841 27.36 -29.25 9.10
CA ILE A 841 27.08 -29.71 7.73
C ILE A 841 26.54 -31.14 7.74
N TRP A 842 27.17 -32.02 8.53
CA TRP A 842 26.76 -33.42 8.63
C TRP A 842 25.33 -33.57 9.16
N VAL A 843 24.95 -32.82 10.21
CA VAL A 843 23.60 -32.89 10.79
C VAL A 843 22.57 -32.07 10.00
N GLY A 844 22.99 -30.99 9.32
CA GLY A 844 22.09 -30.03 8.69
C GLY A 844 21.69 -30.38 7.24
N ILE A 845 22.60 -30.91 6.43
CA ILE A 845 22.34 -31.26 5.02
C ILE A 845 21.08 -32.13 4.82
N PRO A 846 20.82 -33.18 5.63
CA PRO A 846 19.69 -34.08 5.37
C PRO A 846 18.32 -33.38 5.39
N TYR A 847 18.14 -32.35 6.22
CA TYR A 847 16.91 -31.55 6.24
C TYR A 847 16.69 -30.83 4.89
N THR A 848 17.75 -30.22 4.36
CA THR A 848 17.70 -29.53 3.06
C THR A 848 17.50 -30.52 1.90
N ILE A 849 18.06 -31.74 1.98
CA ILE A 849 17.82 -32.79 0.98
C ILE A 849 16.33 -33.13 0.92
N LEU A 850 15.68 -33.30 2.08
CA LEU A 850 14.26 -33.63 2.17
C LEU A 850 13.40 -32.51 1.59
N GLN A 851 13.65 -31.27 2.02
CA GLN A 851 12.93 -30.10 1.53
C GLN A 851 13.07 -29.91 0.02
N THR A 852 14.31 -29.94 -0.49
CA THR A 852 14.59 -29.73 -1.91
C THR A 852 14.03 -30.86 -2.76
N SER A 853 14.08 -32.11 -2.29
CA SER A 853 13.50 -33.24 -3.02
C SER A 853 11.99 -33.10 -3.21
N GLY A 854 11.26 -32.57 -2.21
CA GLY A 854 9.83 -32.28 -2.36
C GLY A 854 9.56 -31.18 -3.38
N ILE A 855 10.39 -30.12 -3.39
CA ILE A 855 10.23 -28.99 -4.32
C ILE A 855 10.55 -29.40 -5.76
N LEU A 856 11.59 -30.21 -5.96
CA LEU A 856 12.00 -30.69 -7.30
C LEU A 856 10.90 -31.50 -7.99
N LEU A 857 9.99 -32.14 -7.24
CA LEU A 857 8.85 -32.86 -7.80
C LEU A 857 7.77 -31.93 -8.37
N ASN A 858 7.74 -30.66 -7.95
CA ASN A 858 6.72 -29.69 -8.36
C ASN A 858 7.16 -28.83 -9.56
N ILE A 859 8.38 -29.00 -10.08
CA ILE A 859 8.84 -28.27 -11.27
C ILE A 859 8.34 -29.00 -12.52
N PRO A 860 7.52 -28.36 -13.39
CA PRO A 860 7.04 -28.98 -14.63
C PRO A 860 8.19 -29.47 -15.50
N ARG A 861 8.06 -30.68 -16.07
CA ARG A 861 9.11 -31.29 -16.91
C ARG A 861 9.28 -30.56 -18.24
N ASP A 862 8.19 -29.96 -18.71
CA ASP A 862 8.02 -29.22 -19.95
C ASP A 862 9.02 -28.06 -20.05
N LEU A 863 9.36 -27.43 -18.91
CA LEU A 863 10.38 -26.38 -18.82
C LEU A 863 11.78 -26.94 -19.12
N TYR A 864 12.09 -28.13 -18.61
CA TYR A 864 13.38 -28.79 -18.89
C TYR A 864 13.44 -29.29 -20.33
N GLU A 865 12.36 -29.83 -20.88
CA GLU A 865 12.27 -30.28 -22.27
C GLU A 865 12.42 -29.11 -23.25
N SER A 866 11.68 -28.03 -23.03
CA SER A 866 11.79 -26.79 -23.82
C SER A 866 13.22 -26.22 -23.77
N SER A 867 13.83 -26.19 -22.58
CA SER A 867 15.20 -25.70 -22.44
C SER A 867 16.24 -26.59 -23.13
N LYS A 868 15.99 -27.91 -23.25
CA LYS A 868 16.86 -28.82 -24.02
C LYS A 868 16.74 -28.55 -25.52
N ILE A 869 15.53 -28.25 -26.00
CA ILE A 869 15.30 -27.84 -27.40
C ILE A 869 16.03 -26.53 -27.69
N ASP A 870 16.04 -25.59 -26.73
CA ASP A 870 16.79 -24.32 -26.81
C ASP A 870 18.32 -24.47 -26.64
N GLY A 871 18.84 -25.70 -26.50
CA GLY A 871 20.28 -25.97 -26.37
C GLY A 871 20.88 -25.64 -25.00
N ALA A 872 20.07 -25.46 -23.95
CA ALA A 872 20.56 -25.17 -22.62
C ALA A 872 21.25 -26.40 -21.99
N ASN A 873 22.54 -26.26 -21.63
CA ASN A 873 23.27 -27.27 -20.88
C ASN A 873 22.76 -27.38 -19.42
N THR A 874 23.00 -28.49 -18.73
CA THR A 874 22.57 -28.78 -17.34
C THR A 874 22.92 -27.68 -16.35
N VAL A 875 24.08 -27.03 -16.48
CA VAL A 875 24.47 -25.89 -15.60
C VAL A 875 23.58 -24.67 -15.87
N VAL A 876 23.22 -24.43 -17.13
CA VAL A 876 22.29 -23.35 -17.51
C VAL A 876 20.89 -23.67 -16.98
N GLN A 877 20.41 -24.90 -17.16
CA GLN A 877 19.13 -25.36 -16.60
C GLN A 877 19.09 -25.20 -15.07
N PHE A 878 20.16 -25.61 -14.38
CA PHE A 878 20.27 -25.44 -12.94
C PHE A 878 20.23 -23.96 -12.52
N THR A 879 21.05 -23.11 -13.13
CA THR A 879 21.17 -21.70 -12.72
C THR A 879 20.01 -20.81 -13.17
N LYS A 880 19.31 -21.16 -14.25
CA LYS A 880 18.24 -20.35 -14.84
C LYS A 880 16.83 -20.86 -14.55
N ILE A 881 16.67 -22.16 -14.30
CA ILE A 881 15.36 -22.78 -14.04
C ILE A 881 15.30 -23.27 -12.60
N THR A 882 16.13 -24.27 -12.26
CA THR A 882 16.00 -25.02 -11.01
C THR A 882 16.29 -24.16 -9.77
N LEU A 883 17.44 -23.48 -9.74
CA LEU A 883 17.91 -22.72 -8.58
C LEU A 883 17.03 -21.48 -8.30
N PRO A 884 16.65 -20.66 -9.30
CA PRO A 884 15.71 -19.54 -9.06
C PRO A 884 14.35 -20.01 -8.55
N TYR A 885 13.83 -21.13 -9.06
CA TYR A 885 12.57 -21.71 -8.59
C TYR A 885 12.67 -22.16 -7.14
N ILE A 886 13.72 -22.91 -6.78
CA ILE A 886 13.96 -23.35 -5.41
C ILE A 886 14.10 -22.14 -4.47
N PHE A 887 14.87 -21.11 -4.84
CA PHE A 887 15.02 -19.91 -4.00
C PHE A 887 13.70 -19.17 -3.80
N PHE A 888 12.86 -19.10 -4.83
CA PHE A 888 11.55 -18.47 -4.72
C PHE A 888 10.65 -19.22 -3.73
N VAL A 889 10.58 -20.55 -3.84
CA VAL A 889 9.74 -21.38 -2.95
C VAL A 889 10.30 -21.44 -1.52
N THR A 890 11.62 -21.58 -1.38
CA THR A 890 12.28 -21.71 -0.07
C THR A 890 12.59 -20.38 0.60
N GLY A 891 12.38 -19.24 -0.04
CA GLY A 891 12.73 -17.91 0.48
C GLY A 891 12.32 -17.69 1.95
N PRO A 892 11.04 -17.89 2.33
CA PRO A 892 10.61 -17.76 3.72
C PRO A 892 11.31 -18.74 4.68
N SER A 893 11.43 -20.01 4.29
CA SER A 893 12.10 -21.03 5.10
C SER A 893 13.59 -20.78 5.26
N LEU A 894 14.27 -20.22 4.24
CA LEU A 894 15.69 -19.88 4.28
C LEU A 894 15.96 -18.76 5.29
N ILE A 895 15.08 -17.76 5.35
CA ILE A 895 15.13 -16.71 6.37
C ILE A 895 14.94 -17.32 7.76
N GLN A 896 13.96 -18.21 7.91
CA GLN A 896 13.71 -18.90 9.18
C GLN A 896 14.92 -19.76 9.61
N THR A 897 15.56 -20.49 8.69
CA THR A 897 16.77 -21.27 8.98
C THR A 897 17.94 -20.36 9.36
N PHE A 898 18.09 -19.20 8.73
CA PHE A 898 19.11 -18.23 9.09
C PHE A 898 18.93 -17.69 10.52
N ILE A 899 17.71 -17.28 10.88
CA ILE A 899 17.37 -16.82 12.23
C ILE A 899 17.47 -17.95 13.26
N GLY A 900 16.99 -19.13 12.88
CA GLY A 900 17.08 -20.35 13.69
C GLY A 900 18.53 -20.71 13.94
N ASN A 901 19.41 -20.48 12.96
CA ASN A 901 20.82 -20.58 13.17
C ASN A 901 21.27 -19.56 14.23
N ILE A 902 21.05 -18.25 14.10
CA ILE A 902 21.51 -17.26 15.12
C ILE A 902 21.25 -17.71 16.58
N ASN A 903 20.15 -18.43 16.82
CA ASN A 903 19.76 -19.00 18.12
C ASN A 903 20.07 -20.50 18.32
N ASN A 904 21.04 -21.08 17.60
CA ASN A 904 21.35 -22.51 17.62
C ASN A 904 22.22 -22.90 18.83
N PHE A 905 21.55 -22.97 19.98
CA PHE A 905 22.15 -23.37 21.24
C PHE A 905 22.75 -24.78 21.18
N GLY A 906 22.01 -25.73 20.58
CA GLY A 906 22.32 -27.16 20.65
C GLY A 906 23.70 -27.52 20.10
N VAL A 907 24.02 -27.06 18.87
CA VAL A 907 25.29 -27.40 18.21
C VAL A 907 26.50 -26.95 19.04
N ILE A 908 26.47 -25.73 19.58
CA ILE A 908 27.63 -25.18 20.29
C ILE A 908 27.74 -25.75 21.70
N TYR A 909 26.63 -25.80 22.43
CA TYR A 909 26.60 -26.26 23.80
C TYR A 909 27.03 -27.73 23.92
N PHE A 910 26.43 -28.62 23.12
CA PHE A 910 26.73 -30.06 23.19
C PHE A 910 28.08 -30.45 22.58
N LEU A 911 28.59 -29.68 21.60
CA LEU A 911 29.84 -30.01 20.94
C LEU A 911 31.07 -29.44 21.67
N THR A 912 30.98 -28.19 22.15
CA THR A 912 32.14 -27.46 22.70
C THR A 912 31.92 -26.82 24.08
N GLY A 913 30.68 -26.70 24.56
CA GLY A 913 30.39 -25.94 25.78
C GLY A 913 30.77 -24.46 25.72
N GLY A 914 30.96 -23.92 24.50
CA GLY A 914 31.45 -22.55 24.25
C GLY A 914 32.97 -22.43 24.07
N GLY A 915 33.72 -23.54 24.22
CA GLY A 915 35.18 -23.55 24.05
C GLY A 915 35.95 -22.95 25.22
N TYR A 916 37.27 -22.81 25.06
CA TYR A 916 38.15 -22.27 26.09
C TYR A 916 37.81 -20.81 26.40
N ALA A 917 37.69 -20.47 27.68
CA ALA A 917 37.46 -19.10 28.14
C ALA A 917 38.79 -18.48 28.57
N TYR A 918 39.35 -17.62 27.71
CA TYR A 918 40.70 -17.06 27.87
C TYR A 918 40.78 -15.85 28.79
N ASP A 919 39.80 -14.94 28.69
CA ASP A 919 39.93 -13.60 29.26
C ASP A 919 39.40 -13.56 30.71
N GLU A 920 40.30 -13.30 31.67
CA GLU A 920 39.95 -13.14 33.09
C GLU A 920 39.01 -11.99 33.35
N ALA A 921 39.09 -10.92 32.54
CA ALA A 921 38.28 -9.74 32.74
C ALA A 921 36.84 -9.97 32.26
N VAL A 922 36.61 -10.82 31.24
CA VAL A 922 35.30 -11.01 30.59
C VAL A 922 34.42 -11.94 31.44
N TYR A 923 33.59 -11.33 32.31
CA TYR A 923 32.59 -12.00 33.15
C TYR A 923 33.16 -13.26 33.84
N ASN A 924 34.24 -13.12 34.63
CA ASN A 924 34.82 -14.21 35.43
C ASN A 924 35.18 -15.50 34.65
N ARG A 925 35.81 -15.40 33.47
CA ARG A 925 36.17 -16.55 32.61
C ARG A 925 34.98 -17.44 32.18
N LEU A 926 33.77 -16.90 32.08
CA LEU A 926 32.60 -17.70 31.65
C LEU A 926 32.46 -17.79 30.13
N LEU A 927 32.86 -16.74 29.40
CA LEU A 927 32.63 -16.65 27.96
C LEU A 927 33.78 -17.29 27.17
N GLY A 928 33.43 -18.28 26.35
CA GLY A 928 34.38 -19.00 25.51
C GLY A 928 34.40 -18.51 24.06
N GLU A 929 35.43 -18.93 23.35
CA GLU A 929 35.76 -18.51 21.98
C GLU A 929 34.74 -18.88 20.90
N THR A 930 33.91 -19.89 21.15
CA THR A 930 32.93 -20.43 20.18
C THR A 930 31.48 -20.16 20.60
N ASP A 931 31.26 -19.46 21.71
CA ASP A 931 29.93 -19.11 22.20
C ASP A 931 29.15 -18.25 21.21
N LEU A 932 27.87 -18.56 21.05
CA LEU A 932 26.89 -17.71 20.36
C LEU A 932 26.16 -16.84 21.37
N LEU A 933 25.43 -15.84 20.89
CA LEU A 933 24.63 -14.97 21.77
C LEU A 933 23.67 -15.76 22.67
N ILE A 934 23.08 -16.84 22.15
CA ILE A 934 22.18 -17.69 22.95
C ILE A 934 22.91 -18.50 24.02
N THR A 935 24.11 -19.00 23.76
CA THR A 935 24.91 -19.73 24.77
C THR A 935 25.49 -18.76 25.80
N TYR A 936 25.76 -17.52 25.39
CA TYR A 936 26.12 -16.45 26.32
C TYR A 936 24.99 -16.16 27.32
N ILE A 937 23.75 -15.94 26.83
CA ILE A 937 22.57 -15.77 27.71
C ILE A 937 22.47 -16.94 28.70
N TYR A 938 22.57 -18.17 28.21
CA TYR A 938 22.52 -19.37 29.05
C TYR A 938 23.59 -19.35 30.16
N LYS A 939 24.84 -19.02 29.84
CA LYS A 939 25.94 -18.98 30.82
C LYS A 939 25.77 -17.85 31.85
N VAL A 940 25.21 -16.70 31.45
CA VAL A 940 24.90 -15.60 32.36
C VAL A 940 23.80 -15.99 33.35
N VAL A 941 22.81 -16.78 32.90
CA VAL A 941 21.71 -17.27 33.75
C VAL A 941 22.15 -18.40 34.68
N THR A 942 22.99 -19.31 34.21
CA THR A 942 23.38 -20.55 34.92
C THR A 942 24.67 -20.44 35.74
N SER A 943 25.27 -19.26 35.81
CA SER A 943 26.47 -19.02 36.62
C SER A 943 26.18 -19.27 38.11
N VAL A 944 26.81 -20.31 38.67
CA VAL A 944 26.54 -20.86 40.01
C VAL A 944 26.67 -19.81 41.13
N ASN A 945 27.53 -18.80 40.97
CA ASN A 945 27.79 -17.78 41.99
C ASN A 945 27.32 -16.37 41.60
N ASN A 946 26.81 -16.15 40.38
CA ASN A 946 26.50 -14.81 39.84
C ASN A 946 25.45 -14.85 38.70
N GLY A 947 24.43 -15.70 38.80
CA GLY A 947 23.35 -15.75 37.79
C GLY A 947 22.62 -14.40 37.70
N ASN A 948 22.76 -13.69 36.57
CA ASN A 948 22.23 -12.34 36.40
C ASN A 948 21.11 -12.32 35.34
N TYR A 949 19.87 -12.49 35.79
CA TYR A 949 18.69 -12.59 34.92
C TYR A 949 18.36 -11.27 34.22
N GLY A 950 18.60 -10.12 34.87
CA GLY A 950 18.41 -8.79 34.29
C GLY A 950 19.39 -8.53 33.15
N LEU A 951 20.67 -8.84 33.36
CA LEU A 951 21.71 -8.75 32.32
C LEU A 951 21.43 -9.72 31.16
N ALA A 952 21.06 -10.96 31.47
CA ALA A 952 20.71 -11.97 30.47
C ALA A 952 19.51 -11.53 29.62
N SER A 953 18.49 -10.94 30.25
CA SER A 953 17.31 -10.42 29.54
C SER A 953 17.66 -9.23 28.66
N ALA A 954 18.59 -8.36 29.07
CA ALA A 954 19.09 -7.27 28.24
C ALA A 954 19.83 -7.79 26.99
N ILE A 955 20.67 -8.83 27.13
CA ILE A 955 21.27 -9.53 25.97
C ILE A 955 20.18 -10.14 25.08
N GLY A 956 19.15 -10.77 25.68
CA GLY A 956 18.00 -11.32 24.96
C GLY A 956 17.26 -10.29 24.10
N ILE A 957 17.05 -9.07 24.62
CA ILE A 957 16.47 -7.97 23.83
C ILE A 957 17.37 -7.57 22.67
N ILE A 958 18.69 -7.49 22.88
CA ILE A 958 19.64 -7.18 21.81
C ILE A 958 19.55 -8.24 20.70
N VAL A 959 19.52 -9.53 21.06
CA VAL A 959 19.33 -10.64 20.11
C VAL A 959 17.99 -10.52 19.38
N PHE A 960 16.91 -10.24 20.10
CA PHE A 960 15.59 -10.05 19.51
C PHE A 960 15.58 -8.90 18.49
N VAL A 961 16.14 -7.74 18.84
CA VAL A 961 16.21 -6.57 17.95
C VAL A 961 17.05 -6.89 16.72
N ILE A 962 18.20 -7.55 16.87
CA ILE A 962 19.05 -7.99 15.76
C ILE A 962 18.28 -8.95 14.84
N CYS A 963 17.66 -9.99 15.40
CA CYS A 963 16.89 -10.97 14.63
C CYS A 963 15.70 -10.32 13.92
N ALA A 964 14.92 -9.49 14.61
CA ALA A 964 13.78 -8.78 14.03
C ALA A 964 14.22 -7.85 12.90
N PHE A 965 15.30 -7.10 13.11
CA PHE A 965 15.88 -6.22 12.12
C PHE A 965 16.29 -7.00 10.85
N VAL A 966 17.07 -8.08 11.00
CA VAL A 966 17.52 -8.90 9.86
C VAL A 966 16.33 -9.57 9.17
N SER A 967 15.36 -10.08 9.92
CA SER A 967 14.13 -10.70 9.37
C SER A 967 13.36 -9.73 8.49
N ILE A 968 13.12 -8.51 8.98
CA ILE A 968 12.40 -7.46 8.24
C ILE A 968 13.17 -7.10 6.96
N VAL A 969 14.49 -6.92 7.04
CA VAL A 969 15.34 -6.63 5.88
C VAL A 969 15.25 -7.73 4.84
N MET A 970 15.44 -8.99 5.25
CA MET A 970 15.42 -10.12 4.33
C MET A 970 14.04 -10.34 3.72
N TYR A 971 12.98 -10.31 4.54
CA TYR A 971 11.61 -10.51 4.08
C TYR A 971 11.20 -9.46 3.03
N ASN A 972 11.48 -8.18 3.28
CA ASN A 972 11.16 -7.09 2.35
C ASN A 972 11.95 -7.16 1.02
N LYS A 973 13.09 -7.86 1.00
CA LYS A 973 13.91 -8.05 -0.21
C LYS A 973 13.63 -9.34 -0.95
N THR A 974 12.94 -10.29 -0.33
CA THR A 974 12.67 -11.59 -0.92
C THR A 974 11.66 -11.46 -2.05
N SER A 975 12.03 -11.94 -3.24
CA SER A 975 11.17 -11.91 -4.43
C SER A 975 9.83 -12.59 -4.21
N SER A 976 9.80 -13.63 -3.36
CA SER A 976 8.60 -14.38 -2.96
C SER A 976 7.55 -13.49 -2.33
N ALA A 977 7.92 -12.50 -1.52
CA ALA A 977 6.96 -11.58 -0.88
C ALA A 977 6.44 -10.51 -1.85
N SER A 978 7.20 -10.18 -2.90
CA SER A 978 6.85 -9.12 -3.86
C SER A 978 6.14 -9.60 -5.13
N ARG A 979 6.24 -10.90 -5.45
CA ARG A 979 5.79 -11.50 -6.72
C ARG A 979 4.93 -12.75 -6.50
N GLU A 980 4.32 -12.88 -5.32
CA GLU A 980 3.44 -14.01 -4.96
C GLU A 980 2.31 -14.18 -6.01
N ASP A 981 1.73 -13.08 -6.47
CA ASP A 981 0.66 -13.03 -7.47
C ASP A 981 1.05 -13.57 -8.86
N GLN A 982 2.34 -13.80 -9.14
CA GLN A 982 2.80 -14.30 -10.46
C GLN A 982 2.92 -15.82 -10.54
N PHE A 983 2.78 -16.53 -9.40
CA PHE A 983 3.01 -17.97 -9.29
C PHE A 983 1.84 -18.74 -8.63
N GLN A 984 0.78 -18.03 -8.23
CA GLN A 984 -0.55 -18.62 -8.00
C GLN A 984 -1.31 -18.66 -9.33
#